data_AF-A0A0X3XAC9-F1
#
_entry.id   AF-A0A0X3XAC9-F1
#
_cell.length_a   1.000
_cell.length_b   1.000
_cell.length_c   1.000
_cell.angle_alpha   90.00
_cell.angle_beta   90.00
_cell.angle_gamma   90.00
#
_symmetry.space_group_name_H-M   'P 1'
#
loop_
_entity.id
_entity.type
_entity.pdbx_description
1 polymer ?
#
loop_
_entity_poly.entity_id
_entity_poly.type
_entity_poly.pdbx_seq_one_letter_code
_entity_poly.pdbx_strand_id
1 'polypeptide(L)'
;MELGPDGVLTAMAQECVTGGNAAFVSVLRKDRPEAEALTTAVARAHVRGVAVNWAAFYAGTGATRLAPDELAELPTYAFQRQRYWPKVSSLFLGDVAAVGLGEAEHPLLGASAELPSADGMLFTGRLALSTHPWLADHTIMDTVLLPGTAFVELAVRAGDQVGCEALEELTLEAPLVLTEDGGVQLRLWVGAADDTGRRPLELHSRAEHLSAEEPWTRHASGVLASDGAPEAAFELTAWPPADAAEVEVGDRYTELRDVGFAYGPAFQGLRKAWRRGGEVFAEVTLDEETAEEAAAFGLHPALLDAALHALGLAGLGGTETEGRLPFAWTGVSLYASGAATLRVRMAAMGGDGVRLEIADAAGAPVAAVDSLVLRPVSAEQLQSARTAYHESLYRVEWTTAGMVDASGADVATDGRWAALGTDTLGLTTYPDLAALGEAIDSGTALPEYVVVDLAAQARVDAALEGPGAANQACAAIEDMPEGRPGVHSDGAASEGPGAASPARPAFEDRGLGAEPQVSGRGGVGESPAPATTAHQATTQVLGLLQQWLADDRFTDSRLVLLTSGTVATEPGEPVTDPAGAAVRGLVRSAQSENPDRLLLIDLDGHDDAQTAQTAQTALPALPALSALSAVLASGEPEVAVRQGVLKAPRLARAGSAADSEAPEWNPDGTVLVTGASGSLGGLFARHLVAERGVRQLLLLSRRGDQAPGAAELDAELVELGASVRWAACDVADRDALAVCWTTA
;
A
#
# COMPACT_ATOMS: atom_id res chain seq x y z
N MET A 1 49.48 30.15 -37.00
CA MET A 1 50.10 30.14 -35.66
C MET A 1 51.30 31.06 -35.71
N GLU A 2 51.43 31.98 -34.76
CA GLU A 2 52.55 32.92 -34.68
C GLU A 2 53.52 32.52 -33.57
N LEU A 3 54.79 32.36 -33.95
CA LEU A 3 55.93 32.10 -33.06
C LEU A 3 56.73 33.39 -32.92
N GLY A 4 56.35 34.24 -31.97
CA GLY A 4 56.99 35.53 -31.71
C GLY A 4 56.42 36.19 -30.44
N PRO A 5 57.19 37.06 -29.77
CA PRO A 5 56.88 37.52 -28.42
C PRO A 5 55.65 38.44 -28.34
N ASP A 6 55.31 39.20 -29.38
CA ASP A 6 54.31 40.27 -29.27
C ASP A 6 52.95 39.97 -29.94
N GLY A 7 52.81 38.85 -30.66
CA GLY A 7 51.52 38.41 -31.23
C GLY A 7 50.93 39.33 -32.31
N VAL A 8 51.75 40.14 -32.96
CA VAL A 8 51.35 41.21 -33.90
C VAL A 8 50.81 40.64 -35.21
N LEU A 9 51.46 39.61 -35.76
CA LEU A 9 51.07 39.02 -37.04
C LEU A 9 49.73 38.27 -36.94
N THR A 10 49.35 37.81 -35.75
CA THR A 10 48.07 37.13 -35.48
C THR A 10 46.87 38.03 -35.79
N ALA A 11 46.95 39.32 -35.46
CA ALA A 11 45.88 40.27 -35.76
C ALA A 11 45.89 40.67 -37.25
N MET A 12 47.06 41.06 -37.78
CA MET A 12 47.18 41.45 -39.19
C MET A 12 46.78 40.33 -40.16
N ALA A 13 47.09 39.06 -39.83
CA ALA A 13 46.72 37.93 -40.67
C ALA A 13 45.22 37.60 -40.64
N GLN A 14 44.48 37.98 -39.59
CA GLN A 14 43.01 37.89 -39.57
C GLN A 14 42.39 38.86 -40.57
N GLU A 15 42.96 40.07 -40.73
CA GLU A 15 42.50 41.06 -41.71
C GLU A 15 42.86 40.66 -43.15
N CYS A 16 44.02 40.03 -43.35
CA CYS A 16 44.46 39.59 -44.68
C CYS A 16 43.77 38.31 -45.20
N VAL A 17 43.26 37.43 -44.33
CA VAL A 17 42.65 36.15 -44.74
C VAL A 17 41.14 36.20 -44.59
N THR A 18 40.48 36.64 -45.66
CA THR A 18 39.02 36.84 -45.73
C THR A 18 38.22 35.57 -46.07
N GLY A 19 38.90 34.42 -46.27
CA GLY A 19 38.27 33.12 -46.53
C GLY A 19 37.98 32.35 -45.24
N GLY A 20 36.70 32.02 -45.00
CA GLY A 20 36.24 31.41 -43.76
C GLY A 20 36.62 29.93 -43.57
N ASN A 21 37.83 29.66 -43.07
CA ASN A 21 38.09 28.59 -42.09
C ASN A 21 39.47 28.66 -41.39
N ALA A 22 40.14 29.82 -41.40
CA ALA A 22 41.45 29.99 -40.77
C ALA A 22 41.34 30.38 -39.27
N ALA A 23 42.15 29.74 -38.42
CA ALA A 23 42.27 30.08 -37.01
C ALA A 23 43.66 30.67 -36.70
N PHE A 24 43.67 31.83 -36.04
CA PHE A 24 44.89 32.55 -35.69
C PHE A 24 45.10 32.55 -34.16
N VAL A 25 46.36 32.31 -33.78
CA VAL A 25 46.79 32.24 -32.38
C VAL A 25 48.29 32.52 -32.32
N SER A 26 48.71 33.35 -31.37
CA SER A 26 50.13 33.50 -31.00
C SER A 26 50.45 32.55 -29.85
N VAL A 27 51.60 31.89 -29.95
CA VAL A 27 52.05 30.88 -28.97
C VAL A 27 52.78 31.53 -27.79
N LEU A 28 53.33 32.72 -28.02
CA LEU A 28 53.95 33.57 -27.01
C LEU A 28 53.24 34.92 -26.99
N ARG A 29 53.25 35.57 -25.82
CA ARG A 29 52.84 36.96 -25.61
C ARG A 29 53.69 37.57 -24.50
N LYS A 30 54.15 38.81 -24.74
CA LYS A 30 54.74 39.67 -23.74
C LYS A 30 53.79 39.82 -22.54
N ASP A 31 54.37 39.89 -21.35
CA ASP A 31 53.67 40.04 -20.08
C ASP A 31 52.66 38.90 -19.77
N ARG A 32 52.85 37.70 -20.34
CA ARG A 32 52.13 36.47 -19.97
C ARG A 32 53.07 35.28 -19.71
N PRO A 33 52.69 34.32 -18.84
CA PRO A 33 53.43 33.08 -18.66
C PRO A 33 53.47 32.25 -19.95
N GLU A 34 54.66 31.83 -20.38
CA GLU A 34 54.85 31.09 -21.64
C GLU A 34 54.08 29.76 -21.67
N ALA A 35 54.05 29.04 -20.54
CA ALA A 35 53.32 27.78 -20.41
C ALA A 35 51.80 27.94 -20.58
N GLU A 36 51.21 29.03 -20.05
CA GLU A 36 49.79 29.37 -20.22
C GLU A 36 49.49 29.72 -21.68
N ALA A 37 50.34 30.55 -22.30
CA ALA A 37 50.19 30.96 -23.69
C ALA A 37 50.29 29.77 -24.67
N LEU A 38 51.27 28.89 -24.47
CA LEU A 38 51.45 27.66 -25.25
C LEU A 38 50.26 26.70 -25.07
N THR A 39 49.86 26.42 -23.82
CA THR A 39 48.74 25.50 -23.53
C THR A 39 47.43 26.04 -24.11
N THR A 40 47.18 27.34 -24.01
CA THR A 40 46.03 28.01 -24.62
C THR A 40 46.05 27.90 -26.15
N ALA A 41 47.23 28.00 -26.78
CA ALA A 41 47.37 27.86 -28.22
C ALA A 41 47.08 26.42 -28.70
N VAL A 42 47.58 25.41 -27.97
CA VAL A 42 47.30 23.99 -28.23
C VAL A 42 45.81 23.67 -28.03
N ALA A 43 45.20 24.15 -26.94
CA ALA A 43 43.77 23.97 -26.68
C ALA A 43 42.89 24.62 -27.76
N ARG A 44 43.23 25.85 -28.19
CA ARG A 44 42.51 26.54 -29.28
C ARG A 44 42.64 25.79 -30.62
N ALA A 45 43.77 25.14 -30.88
CA ALA A 45 43.93 24.28 -32.06
C ALA A 45 43.03 23.03 -31.96
N HIS A 46 43.01 22.36 -30.80
CA HIS A 46 42.16 21.19 -30.57
C HIS A 46 40.66 21.48 -30.74
N VAL A 47 40.16 22.56 -30.13
CA VAL A 47 38.75 23.01 -30.27
C VAL A 47 38.38 23.36 -31.72
N ARG A 48 39.36 23.67 -32.57
CA ARG A 48 39.18 23.90 -34.01
C ARG A 48 39.36 22.63 -34.86
N GLY A 49 39.38 21.44 -34.24
CA GLY A 49 39.46 20.16 -34.92
C GLY A 49 40.88 19.74 -35.32
N VAL A 50 41.93 20.43 -34.87
CA VAL A 50 43.31 20.00 -35.12
C VAL A 50 43.63 18.80 -34.23
N ALA A 51 44.12 17.72 -34.83
CA ALA A 51 44.61 16.55 -34.11
C ALA A 51 45.89 16.90 -33.34
N VAL A 52 45.76 17.05 -32.01
CA VAL A 52 46.88 17.28 -31.09
C VAL A 52 47.40 15.94 -30.60
N ASN A 53 48.73 15.74 -30.67
CA ASN A 53 49.38 14.58 -30.05
C ASN A 53 49.55 14.82 -28.54
N TRP A 54 48.50 14.54 -27.77
CA TRP A 54 48.50 14.68 -26.31
C TRP A 54 49.55 13.81 -25.62
N ALA A 55 49.87 12.63 -26.16
CA ALA A 55 50.91 11.77 -25.62
C ALA A 55 52.31 12.42 -25.71
N ALA A 56 52.58 13.21 -26.76
CA ALA A 56 53.80 14.01 -26.86
C ALA A 56 53.77 15.24 -25.94
N PHE A 57 52.60 15.87 -25.75
CA PHE A 57 52.45 17.02 -24.84
C PHE A 57 52.71 16.65 -23.37
N TYR A 58 52.25 15.47 -22.93
CA TYR A 58 52.43 14.98 -21.56
C TYR A 58 53.71 14.15 -21.34
N ALA A 59 54.55 13.96 -22.37
CA ALA A 59 55.78 13.17 -22.27
C ALA A 59 56.71 13.72 -21.18
N GLY A 60 57.10 12.87 -20.22
CA GLY A 60 57.98 13.25 -19.10
C GLY A 60 57.30 14.00 -17.95
N THR A 61 55.98 14.25 -18.01
CA THR A 61 55.24 14.94 -16.93
C THR A 61 54.77 14.02 -15.79
N GLY A 62 54.82 12.70 -16.00
CA GLY A 62 54.26 11.70 -15.08
C GLY A 62 52.74 11.47 -15.24
N ALA A 63 52.05 12.22 -16.10
CA ALA A 63 50.63 12.01 -16.37
C ALA A 63 50.37 10.64 -17.02
N THR A 64 49.45 9.88 -16.43
CA THR A 64 48.97 8.58 -16.94
C THR A 64 47.67 8.74 -17.73
N ARG A 65 47.36 7.77 -18.58
CA ARG A 65 46.03 7.63 -19.15
C ARG A 65 45.19 6.81 -18.17
N LEU A 66 44.06 7.36 -17.73
CA LEU A 66 43.13 6.67 -16.84
C LEU A 66 42.69 5.32 -17.41
N ALA A 67 42.61 4.32 -16.54
CA ALA A 67 42.09 3.00 -16.83
C ALA A 67 40.53 3.03 -16.96
N PRO A 68 39.90 2.01 -17.56
CA PRO A 68 38.44 2.01 -17.82
C PRO A 68 37.57 2.12 -16.55
N ASP A 69 38.08 1.62 -15.43
CA ASP A 69 37.53 1.69 -14.09
C ASP A 69 37.65 3.11 -13.50
N GLU A 70 38.82 3.73 -13.56
CA GLU A 70 39.02 5.14 -13.15
C GLU A 70 38.21 6.12 -14.03
N LEU A 71 37.99 5.77 -15.31
CA LEU A 71 37.11 6.52 -16.23
C LEU A 71 35.63 6.50 -15.81
N ALA A 72 35.19 5.52 -15.03
CA ALA A 72 33.81 5.43 -14.54
C ALA A 72 33.51 6.40 -13.37
N GLU A 73 34.55 6.93 -12.70
CA GLU A 73 34.41 7.95 -11.66
C GLU A 73 34.19 9.37 -12.25
N LEU A 74 34.44 9.55 -13.55
CA LEU A 74 34.16 10.82 -14.24
C LEU A 74 32.68 10.93 -14.60
N PRO A 75 32.09 12.15 -14.55
CA PRO A 75 30.72 12.37 -15.01
C PRO A 75 30.49 11.87 -16.43
N THR A 76 29.47 11.02 -16.60
CA THR A 76 29.08 10.50 -17.92
C THR A 76 28.59 11.62 -18.83
N TYR A 77 28.55 11.36 -20.15
CA TYR A 77 28.06 12.32 -21.12
C TYR A 77 26.63 12.79 -20.76
N ALA A 78 26.43 14.10 -20.69
CA ALA A 78 25.14 14.71 -20.39
C ALA A 78 24.17 14.59 -21.58
N PHE A 79 23.59 13.39 -21.75
CA PHE A 79 22.58 13.12 -22.77
C PHE A 79 21.38 14.06 -22.63
N GLN A 80 20.91 14.59 -23.76
CA GLN A 80 19.68 15.38 -23.83
C GLN A 80 18.48 14.46 -23.58
N ARG A 81 17.88 14.56 -22.40
CA ARG A 81 16.76 13.71 -21.95
C ARG A 81 15.41 14.14 -22.55
N GLN A 82 15.29 14.09 -23.87
CA GLN A 82 14.01 14.24 -24.57
C GLN A 82 13.30 12.89 -24.70
N ARG A 83 12.00 12.85 -24.37
CA ARG A 83 11.18 11.63 -24.42
C ARG A 83 10.77 11.34 -25.87
N TYR A 84 11.51 10.44 -26.52
CA TYR A 84 11.16 9.87 -27.81
C TYR A 84 10.51 8.50 -27.62
N TRP A 85 9.20 8.50 -27.35
CA TRP A 85 8.37 7.30 -27.27
C TRP A 85 7.29 7.38 -28.36
N PRO A 86 6.84 6.26 -28.95
CA PRO A 86 5.65 6.27 -29.79
C PRO A 86 4.47 6.86 -29.00
N LYS A 87 3.81 7.91 -29.51
CA LYS A 87 2.51 8.33 -28.99
C LYS A 87 1.55 7.18 -29.32
N VAL A 88 1.17 6.39 -28.31
CA VAL A 88 0.14 5.34 -28.45
C VAL A 88 -1.23 6.00 -28.30
N SER A 89 -1.52 6.93 -29.20
CA SER A 89 -2.82 7.56 -29.34
C SER A 89 -3.80 6.48 -29.79
N SER A 90 -4.78 6.15 -28.94
CA SER A 90 -5.70 5.03 -29.07
C SER A 90 -5.05 3.64 -29.18
N LEU A 91 -5.31 2.78 -28.18
CA LEU A 91 -5.24 1.34 -28.37
C LEU A 91 -6.44 0.90 -29.23
N PHE A 92 -6.36 1.08 -30.55
CA PHE A 92 -7.04 0.16 -31.46
C PHE A 92 -6.38 -1.21 -31.29
N LEU A 93 -6.90 -1.98 -30.34
CA LEU A 93 -6.30 -3.16 -29.75
C LEU A 93 -6.54 -4.39 -30.64
N GLY A 94 -6.18 -4.25 -31.92
CA GLY A 94 -6.66 -5.12 -32.99
C GLY A 94 -8.11 -4.82 -33.37
N ASP A 95 -8.63 -5.62 -34.30
CA ASP A 95 -10.06 -5.66 -34.63
C ASP A 95 -10.82 -6.24 -33.44
N VAL A 96 -11.57 -5.40 -32.72
CA VAL A 96 -12.35 -5.80 -31.53
C VAL A 96 -13.47 -6.80 -31.93
N ALA A 97 -13.95 -6.74 -33.17
CA ALA A 97 -14.89 -7.73 -33.70
C ALA A 97 -14.26 -9.12 -33.90
N ALA A 98 -12.93 -9.22 -34.04
CA ALA A 98 -12.25 -10.51 -34.15
C ALA A 98 -12.31 -11.36 -32.87
N VAL A 99 -12.59 -10.75 -31.71
CA VAL A 99 -12.90 -11.44 -30.44
C VAL A 99 -14.39 -11.46 -30.10
N GLY A 100 -15.26 -11.04 -31.03
CA GLY A 100 -16.72 -11.06 -30.87
C GLY A 100 -17.30 -9.93 -30.02
N LEU A 101 -16.55 -8.82 -29.85
CA LEU A 101 -17.00 -7.61 -29.17
C LEU A 101 -17.28 -6.51 -30.19
N GLY A 102 -18.17 -5.56 -29.86
CA GLY A 102 -18.37 -4.35 -30.64
C GLY A 102 -17.34 -3.28 -30.32
N GLU A 103 -17.14 -2.33 -31.23
CA GLU A 103 -16.43 -1.09 -30.90
C GLU A 103 -17.35 -0.18 -30.08
N ALA A 104 -16.77 0.61 -29.17
CA ALA A 104 -17.50 1.65 -28.45
C ALA A 104 -17.29 3.07 -29.06
N GLU A 105 -16.38 3.19 -30.03
CA GLU A 105 -16.02 4.43 -30.76
C GLU A 105 -15.83 5.65 -29.85
N HIS A 106 -15.15 5.49 -28.71
CA HIS A 106 -14.97 6.56 -27.72
C HIS A 106 -13.58 6.52 -27.06
N PRO A 107 -12.90 7.65 -26.82
CA PRO A 107 -11.54 7.65 -26.28
C PRO A 107 -11.35 6.95 -24.93
N LEU A 108 -12.41 6.87 -24.10
CA LEU A 108 -12.39 6.26 -22.77
C LEU A 108 -13.01 4.84 -22.73
N LEU A 109 -13.62 4.36 -23.82
CA LEU A 109 -14.23 3.03 -23.93
C LEU A 109 -13.66 2.27 -25.13
N GLY A 110 -13.02 1.12 -24.89
CA GLY A 110 -12.40 0.32 -25.93
C GLY A 110 -13.35 -0.65 -26.64
N ALA A 111 -14.35 -1.19 -25.94
CA ALA A 111 -15.25 -2.21 -26.48
C ALA A 111 -16.65 -2.19 -25.86
N SER A 112 -17.63 -2.70 -26.61
CA SER A 112 -19.03 -2.88 -26.23
C SER A 112 -19.47 -4.35 -26.39
N ALA A 113 -20.47 -4.78 -25.63
CA ALA A 113 -21.06 -6.12 -25.71
C ALA A 113 -22.53 -6.12 -25.27
N GLU A 114 -23.41 -6.67 -26.10
CA GLU A 114 -24.77 -7.00 -25.70
C GLU A 114 -24.79 -8.14 -24.66
N LEU A 115 -25.78 -8.13 -23.76
CA LEU A 115 -26.02 -9.15 -22.75
C LEU A 115 -27.38 -9.83 -23.03
N PRO A 116 -27.45 -10.86 -23.90
CA PRO A 116 -28.71 -11.39 -24.42
C PRO A 116 -29.67 -11.95 -23.36
N SER A 117 -29.16 -12.37 -22.20
CA SER A 117 -29.97 -12.86 -21.08
C SER A 117 -30.53 -11.75 -20.17
N ALA A 118 -30.14 -10.49 -20.38
CA ALA A 118 -30.45 -9.37 -19.49
C ALA A 118 -31.01 -8.12 -20.22
N ASP A 119 -31.20 -8.17 -21.56
CA ASP A 119 -31.56 -7.02 -22.41
C ASP A 119 -30.72 -5.75 -22.15
N GLY A 120 -29.45 -5.95 -21.77
CA GLY A 120 -28.53 -4.89 -21.38
C GLY A 120 -27.28 -4.85 -22.25
N MET A 121 -26.45 -3.84 -22.02
CA MET A 121 -25.17 -3.65 -22.71
C MET A 121 -24.06 -3.39 -21.68
N LEU A 122 -22.87 -3.93 -21.96
CA LEU A 122 -21.66 -3.72 -21.20
C LEU A 122 -20.62 -3.01 -22.08
N PHE A 123 -20.10 -1.90 -21.60
CA PHE A 123 -18.95 -1.20 -22.18
C PHE A 123 -17.73 -1.44 -21.28
N THR A 124 -16.56 -1.57 -21.89
CA THR A 124 -15.30 -1.74 -21.18
C THR A 124 -14.24 -0.75 -21.65
N GLY A 125 -13.42 -0.27 -20.73
CA GLY A 125 -12.35 0.69 -21.00
C GLY A 125 -11.14 0.47 -20.08
N ARG A 126 -10.06 1.19 -20.37
CA ARG A 126 -8.86 1.23 -19.52
C ARG A 126 -8.37 2.67 -19.42
N LEU A 127 -8.33 3.19 -18.21
CA LEU A 127 -7.85 4.55 -17.92
C LEU A 127 -6.44 4.49 -17.35
N ALA A 128 -5.53 5.31 -17.88
CA ALA A 128 -4.18 5.48 -17.35
C ALA A 128 -3.60 6.82 -17.78
N LEU A 129 -2.84 7.48 -16.91
CA LEU A 129 -2.20 8.77 -17.22
C LEU A 129 -1.14 8.65 -18.34
N SER A 130 -0.66 7.43 -18.59
CA SER A 130 0.25 7.12 -19.71
C SER A 130 -0.43 7.09 -21.09
N THR A 131 -1.75 6.92 -21.15
CA THR A 131 -2.55 6.91 -22.39
C THR A 131 -3.47 8.13 -22.53
N HIS A 132 -3.85 8.75 -21.42
CA HIS A 132 -4.71 9.93 -21.36
C HIS A 132 -4.05 11.00 -20.48
N PRO A 133 -2.98 11.68 -20.95
CA PRO A 133 -2.15 12.54 -20.10
C PRO A 133 -2.90 13.72 -19.49
N TRP A 134 -3.90 14.25 -20.19
CA TRP A 134 -4.74 15.36 -19.72
C TRP A 134 -5.48 15.03 -18.41
N LEU A 135 -5.73 13.76 -18.09
CA LEU A 135 -6.35 13.38 -16.81
C LEU A 135 -5.47 13.73 -15.59
N ALA A 136 -4.15 13.83 -15.75
CA ALA A 136 -3.24 14.23 -14.68
C ALA A 136 -3.49 15.67 -14.19
N ASP A 137 -4.03 16.52 -15.07
CA ASP A 137 -4.36 17.91 -14.75
C ASP A 137 -5.62 18.06 -13.87
N HIS A 138 -6.34 16.98 -13.56
CA HIS A 138 -7.46 16.97 -12.61
C HIS A 138 -7.03 16.46 -11.22
N THR A 139 -6.20 17.26 -10.55
CA THR A 139 -5.67 16.96 -9.21
C THR A 139 -6.43 17.70 -8.12
N ILE A 140 -7.02 16.94 -7.18
CA ILE A 140 -7.80 17.44 -6.03
C ILE A 140 -7.20 16.84 -4.75
N MET A 141 -6.81 17.69 -3.78
CA MET A 141 -6.11 17.29 -2.54
C MET A 141 -4.93 16.33 -2.82
N ASP A 142 -4.01 16.76 -3.69
CA ASP A 142 -2.85 16.00 -4.16
C ASP A 142 -3.19 14.57 -4.67
N THR A 143 -4.40 14.39 -5.20
CA THR A 143 -4.92 13.13 -5.75
C THR A 143 -5.49 13.36 -7.14
N VAL A 144 -4.98 12.61 -8.14
CA VAL A 144 -5.53 12.65 -9.50
C VAL A 144 -6.85 11.88 -9.52
N LEU A 145 -7.92 12.55 -9.94
CA LEU A 145 -9.27 11.98 -10.02
C LEU A 145 -9.78 12.01 -11.46
N LEU A 146 -10.58 11.02 -11.85
CA LEU A 146 -11.46 11.17 -13.01
C LEU A 146 -12.50 12.28 -12.68
N PRO A 147 -12.63 13.35 -13.48
CA PRO A 147 -13.58 14.43 -13.20
C PRO A 147 -15.03 13.91 -13.27
N GLY A 148 -15.91 14.54 -12.48
CA GLY A 148 -17.34 14.21 -12.47
C GLY A 148 -18.00 14.30 -13.86
N THR A 149 -17.48 15.18 -14.70
CA THR A 149 -17.92 15.39 -16.10
C THR A 149 -17.59 14.23 -17.03
N ALA A 150 -16.55 13.44 -16.76
CA ALA A 150 -16.23 12.26 -17.56
C ALA A 150 -17.24 11.12 -17.34
N PHE A 151 -17.86 11.03 -16.15
CA PHE A 151 -18.96 10.09 -15.92
C PHE A 151 -20.20 10.47 -16.72
N VAL A 152 -20.48 11.78 -16.88
CA VAL A 152 -21.57 12.29 -17.72
C VAL A 152 -21.32 11.94 -19.19
N GLU A 153 -20.13 12.25 -19.72
CA GLU A 153 -19.72 11.91 -21.08
C GLU A 153 -19.83 10.40 -21.37
N LEU A 154 -19.35 9.56 -20.45
CA LEU A 154 -19.46 8.09 -20.56
C LEU A 154 -20.93 7.61 -20.54
N ALA A 155 -21.78 8.21 -19.70
CA ALA A 155 -23.19 7.88 -19.63
C ALA A 155 -23.97 8.32 -20.89
N VAL A 156 -23.69 9.51 -21.43
CA VAL A 156 -24.28 9.99 -22.69
C VAL A 156 -23.87 9.08 -23.85
N ARG A 157 -22.59 8.73 -23.99
CA ARG A 157 -22.13 7.81 -25.05
C ARG A 157 -22.79 6.43 -24.95
N ALA A 158 -23.00 5.91 -23.75
CA ALA A 158 -23.73 4.67 -23.56
C ALA A 158 -25.23 4.81 -23.90
N GLY A 159 -25.83 5.97 -23.61
CA GLY A 159 -27.18 6.37 -24.02
C GLY A 159 -27.37 6.34 -25.54
N ASP A 160 -26.49 7.01 -26.28
CA ASP A 160 -26.50 7.03 -27.75
C ASP A 160 -26.56 5.61 -28.34
N GLN A 161 -25.76 4.69 -27.79
CA GLN A 161 -25.66 3.32 -28.27
C GLN A 161 -26.92 2.47 -27.98
N VAL A 162 -27.72 2.83 -26.95
CA VAL A 162 -29.00 2.15 -26.63
C VAL A 162 -30.24 2.92 -27.13
N GLY A 163 -30.07 4.08 -27.76
CA GLY A 163 -31.18 4.93 -28.19
C GLY A 163 -31.87 5.67 -27.04
N CYS A 164 -31.11 6.09 -26.03
CA CYS A 164 -31.56 7.00 -24.98
C CYS A 164 -30.88 8.36 -25.16
N GLU A 165 -31.65 9.39 -25.53
CA GLU A 165 -31.14 10.73 -25.88
C GLU A 165 -30.93 11.64 -24.66
N ALA A 166 -31.40 11.23 -23.48
CA ALA A 166 -31.29 11.99 -22.25
C ALA A 166 -30.79 11.14 -21.07
N LEU A 167 -29.98 11.76 -20.22
CA LEU A 167 -29.57 11.24 -18.92
C LEU A 167 -30.47 11.88 -17.85
N GLU A 168 -31.46 11.11 -17.38
CA GLU A 168 -32.47 11.57 -16.42
C GLU A 168 -31.82 11.88 -15.07
N GLU A 169 -30.98 10.96 -14.58
CA GLU A 169 -30.23 11.11 -13.32
C GLU A 169 -28.86 10.42 -13.42
N LEU A 170 -27.84 11.01 -12.80
CA LEU A 170 -26.54 10.39 -12.51
C LEU A 170 -26.04 10.83 -11.13
N THR A 171 -25.94 9.88 -10.20
CA THR A 171 -25.34 10.10 -8.87
C THR A 171 -23.93 9.53 -8.83
N LEU A 172 -22.97 10.33 -8.35
CA LEU A 172 -21.58 9.93 -8.12
C LEU A 172 -21.44 9.43 -6.68
N GLU A 173 -21.17 8.13 -6.53
CA GLU A 173 -21.14 7.42 -5.24
C GLU A 173 -19.74 7.38 -4.63
N ALA A 174 -18.70 7.25 -5.45
CA ALA A 174 -17.31 7.16 -4.99
C ALA A 174 -16.34 7.76 -6.03
N PRO A 175 -15.32 8.55 -5.61
CA PRO A 175 -14.33 9.10 -6.54
C PRO A 175 -13.50 7.99 -7.19
N LEU A 176 -13.20 8.12 -8.47
CA LEU A 176 -12.29 7.21 -9.20
C LEU A 176 -10.90 7.83 -9.22
N VAL A 177 -10.01 7.28 -8.39
CA VAL A 177 -8.60 7.71 -8.27
C VAL A 177 -7.77 7.09 -9.41
N LEU A 178 -6.93 7.90 -10.04
CA LEU A 178 -5.98 7.46 -11.06
C LEU A 178 -4.56 7.50 -10.47
N THR A 179 -3.81 6.42 -10.63
CA THR A 179 -2.42 6.32 -10.18
C THR A 179 -1.44 6.78 -11.26
N GLU A 180 -0.28 7.32 -10.85
CA GLU A 180 0.81 7.69 -11.78
C GLU A 180 1.30 6.48 -12.59
N ASP A 181 1.47 5.35 -11.89
CA ASP A 181 1.84 4.06 -12.47
C ASP A 181 0.62 3.12 -12.59
N GLY A 182 0.55 2.40 -13.70
CA GLY A 182 -0.47 1.37 -13.95
C GLY A 182 -1.69 1.88 -14.73
N GLY A 183 -2.85 1.31 -14.44
CA GLY A 183 -4.12 1.67 -15.05
C GLY A 183 -5.30 1.11 -14.28
N VAL A 184 -6.49 1.58 -14.63
CA VAL A 184 -7.76 1.19 -14.03
C VAL A 184 -8.65 0.59 -15.12
N GLN A 185 -9.13 -0.64 -14.89
CA GLN A 185 -10.15 -1.27 -15.73
C GLN A 185 -11.49 -0.60 -15.43
N LEU A 186 -12.20 -0.17 -16.46
CA LEU A 186 -13.50 0.48 -16.36
C LEU A 186 -14.59 -0.42 -16.98
N ARG A 187 -15.75 -0.50 -16.32
CA ARG A 187 -16.94 -1.19 -16.80
C ARG A 187 -18.14 -0.29 -16.62
N LEU A 188 -18.86 -0.02 -17.70
CA LEU A 188 -20.14 0.69 -17.67
C LEU A 188 -21.21 -0.29 -18.14
N TRP A 189 -22.17 -0.58 -17.27
CA TRP A 189 -23.32 -1.42 -17.57
C TRP A 189 -24.55 -0.56 -17.78
N VAL A 190 -25.38 -0.93 -18.76
CA VAL A 190 -26.72 -0.41 -18.99
C VAL A 190 -27.69 -1.58 -18.99
N GLY A 191 -28.74 -1.50 -18.17
CA GLY A 191 -29.73 -2.55 -18.01
C GLY A 191 -30.85 -2.54 -19.06
N ALA A 192 -31.77 -3.50 -18.92
CA ALA A 192 -33.03 -3.57 -19.66
C ALA A 192 -33.84 -2.27 -19.52
N ALA A 193 -34.63 -1.96 -20.55
CA ALA A 193 -35.63 -0.90 -20.45
C ALA A 193 -36.79 -1.33 -19.55
N ASP A 194 -37.28 -0.42 -18.71
CA ASP A 194 -38.55 -0.56 -18.02
C ASP A 194 -39.75 -0.32 -18.99
N ASP A 195 -40.99 -0.47 -18.49
CA ASP A 195 -42.22 -0.24 -19.27
C ASP A 195 -42.35 1.21 -19.81
N THR A 196 -41.50 2.15 -19.36
CA THR A 196 -41.42 3.54 -19.81
C THR A 196 -40.21 3.82 -20.72
N GLY A 197 -39.44 2.79 -21.08
CA GLY A 197 -38.25 2.93 -21.92
C GLY A 197 -36.99 3.37 -21.17
N ARG A 198 -37.05 3.53 -19.83
CA ARG A 198 -35.91 3.99 -19.04
C ARG A 198 -34.98 2.83 -18.69
N ARG A 199 -33.67 3.07 -18.79
CA ARG A 199 -32.62 2.06 -18.57
C ARG A 199 -31.73 2.46 -17.40
N PRO A 200 -31.55 1.61 -16.36
CA PRO A 200 -30.59 1.89 -15.30
C PRO A 200 -29.17 1.76 -15.85
N LEU A 201 -28.23 2.54 -15.32
CA LEU A 201 -26.81 2.46 -15.63
C LEU A 201 -25.96 2.38 -14.37
N GLU A 202 -24.83 1.68 -14.43
CA GLU A 202 -23.84 1.64 -13.35
C GLU A 202 -22.41 1.65 -13.91
N LEU A 203 -21.58 2.57 -13.41
CA LEU A 203 -20.17 2.67 -13.77
C LEU A 203 -19.29 2.17 -12.61
N HIS A 204 -18.48 1.17 -12.94
CA HIS A 204 -17.59 0.46 -12.05
C HIS A 204 -16.13 0.56 -12.49
N SER A 205 -15.21 0.44 -11.54
CA SER A 205 -13.79 0.33 -11.84
C SER A 205 -13.05 -0.66 -10.92
N ARG A 206 -11.87 -1.09 -11.37
CA ARG A 206 -10.93 -1.89 -10.59
C ARG A 206 -9.50 -1.64 -11.08
N ALA A 207 -8.57 -1.40 -10.16
CA ALA A 207 -7.16 -1.20 -10.53
C ALA A 207 -6.56 -2.45 -11.18
N GLU A 208 -5.78 -2.29 -12.23
CA GLU A 208 -5.27 -3.39 -13.09
C GLU A 208 -4.24 -4.28 -12.39
N HIS A 209 -3.59 -3.79 -11.33
CA HIS A 209 -2.63 -4.54 -10.52
C HIS A 209 -3.30 -5.49 -9.51
N LEU A 210 -4.62 -5.38 -9.31
CA LEU A 210 -5.39 -6.20 -8.38
C LEU A 210 -5.72 -7.58 -8.99
N SER A 211 -5.94 -8.58 -8.14
CA SER A 211 -6.31 -9.91 -8.60
C SER A 211 -7.70 -9.90 -9.27
N ALA A 212 -7.97 -10.92 -10.10
CA ALA A 212 -9.28 -11.04 -10.75
C ALA A 212 -10.44 -11.28 -9.76
N GLU A 213 -10.15 -11.69 -8.53
CA GLU A 213 -11.10 -11.97 -7.44
C GLU A 213 -11.46 -10.72 -6.64
N GLU A 214 -10.68 -9.64 -6.75
CA GLU A 214 -10.95 -8.37 -6.05
C GLU A 214 -12.24 -7.71 -6.57
N PRO A 215 -13.08 -7.16 -5.68
CA PRO A 215 -14.36 -6.58 -6.05
C PRO A 215 -14.19 -5.27 -6.84
N TRP A 216 -15.16 -5.02 -7.71
CA TRP A 216 -15.27 -3.76 -8.44
C TRP A 216 -15.86 -2.68 -7.53
N THR A 217 -15.30 -1.48 -7.54
CA THR A 217 -15.92 -0.32 -6.90
C THR A 217 -16.95 0.27 -7.88
N ARG A 218 -18.18 0.48 -7.42
CA ARG A 218 -19.16 1.31 -8.14
C ARG A 218 -18.87 2.78 -7.84
N HIS A 219 -18.71 3.57 -8.89
CA HIS A 219 -18.39 5.00 -8.79
C HIS A 219 -19.58 5.89 -9.12
N ALA A 220 -20.49 5.41 -9.98
CA ALA A 220 -21.72 6.11 -10.31
C ALA A 220 -22.85 5.14 -10.63
N SER A 221 -24.08 5.57 -10.35
CA SER A 221 -25.32 4.94 -10.83
C SER A 221 -26.28 6.00 -11.37
N GLY A 222 -27.18 5.61 -12.26
CA GLY A 222 -28.06 6.56 -12.93
C GLY A 222 -29.15 5.93 -13.78
N VAL A 223 -29.90 6.77 -14.48
CA VAL A 223 -31.01 6.38 -15.35
C VAL A 223 -30.92 7.13 -16.67
N LEU A 224 -30.98 6.39 -17.77
CA LEU A 224 -31.10 6.88 -19.15
C LEU A 224 -32.58 6.85 -19.57
N ALA A 225 -33.02 7.85 -20.32
CA ALA A 225 -34.38 7.97 -20.82
C ALA A 225 -34.43 7.96 -22.36
N SER A 226 -35.38 7.21 -22.91
CA SER A 226 -35.70 7.17 -24.36
C SER A 226 -36.78 8.17 -24.77
N ASP A 227 -37.43 8.86 -23.83
CA ASP A 227 -38.22 10.04 -24.13
C ASP A 227 -37.25 11.13 -24.63
N GLY A 228 -37.30 11.40 -25.95
CA GLY A 228 -36.24 12.10 -26.67
C GLY A 228 -35.86 13.47 -26.10
N ALA A 229 -34.61 13.88 -26.36
CA ALA A 229 -34.04 15.09 -25.76
C ALA A 229 -34.94 16.31 -26.04
N PRO A 230 -35.31 17.09 -25.01
CA PRO A 230 -36.20 18.23 -25.20
C PRO A 230 -35.56 19.25 -26.15
N GLU A 231 -36.33 19.75 -27.13
CA GLU A 231 -35.84 20.73 -28.10
C GLU A 231 -35.23 21.95 -27.39
N ALA A 232 -34.00 22.31 -27.76
CA ALA A 232 -33.19 23.29 -27.03
C ALA A 232 -33.88 24.67 -26.96
N ALA A 233 -34.42 25.00 -25.80
CA ALA A 233 -35.24 26.20 -25.57
C ALA A 233 -34.44 27.49 -25.29
N PHE A 234 -33.15 27.53 -25.65
CA PHE A 234 -32.23 28.64 -25.38
C PHE A 234 -31.27 28.90 -26.54
N GLU A 235 -30.72 30.11 -26.63
CA GLU A 235 -29.60 30.48 -27.50
C GLU A 235 -28.71 31.48 -26.75
N LEU A 236 -27.39 31.40 -26.93
CA LEU A 236 -26.41 32.33 -26.32
C LEU A 236 -25.69 33.18 -27.39
N THR A 237 -26.44 33.60 -28.40
CA THR A 237 -25.93 34.37 -29.56
C THR A 237 -25.50 35.80 -29.18
N ALA A 238 -26.22 36.45 -28.26
CA ALA A 238 -25.88 37.77 -27.73
C ALA A 238 -24.77 37.68 -26.65
N TRP A 239 -23.54 38.05 -27.01
CA TRP A 239 -22.36 37.89 -26.16
C TRP A 239 -21.39 39.09 -26.23
N PRO A 240 -20.85 39.60 -25.10
CA PRO A 240 -21.25 39.23 -23.73
C PRO A 240 -22.73 39.59 -23.48
N PRO A 241 -23.40 38.93 -22.51
CA PRO A 241 -24.81 39.15 -22.27
C PRO A 241 -25.12 40.61 -21.91
N ALA A 242 -26.21 41.14 -22.46
CA ALA A 242 -26.67 42.48 -22.12
C ALA A 242 -26.90 42.63 -20.60
N ASP A 243 -26.48 43.76 -20.07
CA ASP A 243 -26.55 44.16 -18.66
C ASP A 243 -25.81 43.23 -17.66
N ALA A 244 -24.86 42.42 -18.15
CA ALA A 244 -23.97 41.63 -17.31
C ALA A 244 -22.64 42.37 -17.03
N ALA A 245 -22.18 42.36 -15.78
CA ALA A 245 -20.90 42.93 -15.37
C ALA A 245 -19.79 41.88 -15.48
N GLU A 246 -18.66 42.22 -16.10
CA GLU A 246 -17.49 41.34 -16.22
C GLU A 246 -16.84 41.11 -14.84
N VAL A 247 -16.37 39.89 -14.60
CA VAL A 247 -15.70 39.45 -13.37
C VAL A 247 -14.26 39.08 -13.71
N GLU A 248 -13.33 39.47 -12.85
CA GLU A 248 -11.92 39.09 -13.00
C GLU A 248 -11.73 37.58 -12.76
N VAL A 249 -11.02 36.92 -13.67
CA VAL A 249 -10.72 35.47 -13.63
C VAL A 249 -9.26 35.20 -13.23
N GLY A 250 -8.40 36.23 -13.22
CA GLY A 250 -6.94 36.07 -13.18
C GLY A 250 -6.40 35.20 -12.05
N ASP A 251 -6.84 35.43 -10.81
CA ASP A 251 -6.36 34.71 -9.63
C ASP A 251 -7.14 33.41 -9.34
N ARG A 252 -8.16 33.08 -10.14
CA ARG A 252 -9.15 32.02 -9.85
C ARG A 252 -8.53 30.63 -9.64
N TYR A 253 -7.50 30.28 -10.40
CA TYR A 253 -6.81 28.99 -10.27
C TYR A 253 -5.81 28.97 -9.10
N THR A 254 -5.38 30.14 -8.62
CA THR A 254 -4.61 30.26 -7.37
C THR A 254 -5.55 30.04 -6.18
N GLU A 255 -6.71 30.71 -6.16
CA GLU A 255 -7.75 30.50 -5.13
C GLU A 255 -8.20 29.03 -5.03
N LEU A 256 -8.44 28.39 -6.18
CA LEU A 256 -8.79 26.97 -6.24
C LEU A 256 -7.66 26.10 -5.66
N ARG A 257 -6.40 26.37 -6.02
CA ARG A 257 -5.24 25.65 -5.48
C ARG A 257 -5.10 25.81 -3.96
N ASP A 258 -5.39 26.99 -3.42
CA ASP A 258 -5.32 27.26 -1.97
C ASP A 258 -6.37 26.45 -1.17
N VAL A 259 -7.49 26.07 -1.80
CA VAL A 259 -8.47 25.10 -1.26
C VAL A 259 -8.25 23.67 -1.76
N GLY A 260 -7.06 23.36 -2.30
CA GLY A 260 -6.62 22.01 -2.69
C GLY A 260 -6.98 21.57 -4.11
N PHE A 261 -7.55 22.45 -4.95
CA PHE A 261 -8.00 22.12 -6.31
C PHE A 261 -6.90 22.54 -7.31
N ALA A 262 -5.90 21.68 -7.45
CA ALA A 262 -4.66 21.93 -8.19
C ALA A 262 -4.78 21.60 -9.69
N TYR A 263 -5.71 22.26 -10.38
CA TYR A 263 -5.92 22.07 -11.82
C TYR A 263 -4.68 22.40 -12.67
N GLY A 264 -4.38 21.56 -13.65
CA GLY A 264 -3.35 21.76 -14.68
C GLY A 264 -3.92 22.29 -16.01
N PRO A 265 -3.07 22.52 -17.03
CA PRO A 265 -3.42 23.23 -18.26
C PRO A 265 -4.71 22.79 -18.95
N ALA A 266 -4.98 21.49 -19.09
CA ALA A 266 -6.18 20.99 -19.78
C ALA A 266 -7.50 21.39 -19.11
N PHE A 267 -7.48 21.60 -17.79
CA PHE A 267 -8.64 22.01 -17.00
C PHE A 267 -8.68 23.52 -16.74
N GLN A 268 -7.63 24.28 -17.07
CA GLN A 268 -7.60 25.74 -16.92
C GLN A 268 -8.30 26.48 -18.08
N GLY A 269 -9.47 25.99 -18.48
CA GLY A 269 -10.17 26.44 -19.69
C GLY A 269 -10.94 27.76 -19.56
N LEU A 270 -11.33 28.20 -18.36
CA LEU A 270 -12.11 29.42 -18.12
C LEU A 270 -11.33 30.68 -18.56
N ARG A 271 -11.86 31.43 -19.52
CA ARG A 271 -11.20 32.62 -20.10
C ARG A 271 -11.81 33.94 -19.61
N LYS A 272 -13.14 33.99 -19.50
CA LYS A 272 -13.89 35.18 -19.08
C LYS A 272 -15.15 34.79 -18.34
N ALA A 273 -15.62 35.66 -17.46
CA ALA A 273 -16.89 35.50 -16.77
C ALA A 273 -17.64 36.82 -16.61
N TRP A 274 -18.96 36.75 -16.55
CA TRP A 274 -19.85 37.88 -16.27
C TRP A 274 -20.95 37.49 -15.28
N ARG A 275 -21.49 38.46 -14.55
CA ARG A 275 -22.58 38.29 -13.59
C ARG A 275 -23.77 39.21 -13.89
N ARG A 276 -24.97 38.67 -13.75
CA ARG A 276 -26.23 39.43 -13.87
C ARG A 276 -27.32 38.83 -12.99
N GLY A 277 -27.83 39.57 -12.02
CA GLY A 277 -29.03 39.18 -11.27
C GLY A 277 -28.98 37.83 -10.53
N GLY A 278 -27.80 37.31 -10.20
CA GLY A 278 -27.61 35.97 -9.62
C GLY A 278 -27.22 34.88 -10.64
N GLU A 279 -27.25 35.20 -11.94
CA GLU A 279 -26.71 34.35 -13.01
C GLU A 279 -25.21 34.58 -13.18
N VAL A 280 -24.48 33.53 -13.57
CA VAL A 280 -23.09 33.58 -14.06
C VAL A 280 -23.08 33.21 -15.54
N PHE A 281 -22.24 33.89 -16.30
CA PHE A 281 -21.94 33.57 -17.68
C PHE A 281 -20.44 33.35 -17.81
N ALA A 282 -20.03 32.34 -18.57
CA ALA A 282 -18.63 31.97 -18.74
C ALA A 282 -18.27 31.69 -20.20
N GLU A 283 -17.08 32.10 -20.61
CA GLU A 283 -16.44 31.72 -21.87
C GLU A 283 -15.27 30.79 -21.55
N VAL A 284 -15.28 29.59 -22.13
CA VAL A 284 -14.38 28.48 -21.75
C VAL A 284 -13.80 27.88 -23.03
N THR A 285 -12.49 27.65 -23.07
CA THR A 285 -11.80 27.13 -24.26
C THR A 285 -10.71 26.16 -23.82
N LEU A 286 -10.67 24.97 -24.44
CA LEU A 286 -9.60 23.98 -24.28
C LEU A 286 -8.22 24.59 -24.60
N ASP A 287 -7.16 23.96 -24.13
CA ASP A 287 -5.81 24.20 -24.64
C ASP A 287 -5.64 23.61 -26.07
N GLU A 288 -4.53 23.92 -26.72
CA GLU A 288 -4.27 23.54 -28.11
C GLU A 288 -4.09 22.02 -28.32
N GLU A 289 -3.53 21.28 -27.35
CA GLU A 289 -3.34 19.81 -27.47
C GLU A 289 -4.67 19.09 -27.23
N THR A 290 -5.42 19.47 -26.18
CA THR A 290 -6.74 18.84 -25.90
C THR A 290 -7.81 19.21 -26.94
N ALA A 291 -7.71 20.39 -27.58
CA ALA A 291 -8.64 20.80 -28.64
C ALA A 291 -8.57 19.90 -29.89
N GLU A 292 -7.45 19.23 -30.17
CA GLU A 292 -7.35 18.26 -31.27
C GLU A 292 -8.20 17.00 -31.00
N GLU A 293 -8.37 16.60 -29.73
CA GLU A 293 -9.14 15.41 -29.33
C GLU A 293 -10.65 15.69 -29.17
N ALA A 294 -11.07 16.96 -29.07
CA ALA A 294 -12.45 17.36 -28.75
C ALA A 294 -13.52 16.70 -29.65
N ALA A 295 -13.24 16.52 -30.94
CA ALA A 295 -14.16 15.92 -31.92
C ALA A 295 -14.43 14.41 -31.70
N ALA A 296 -13.66 13.73 -30.85
CA ALA A 296 -13.88 12.33 -30.48
C ALA A 296 -14.80 12.15 -29.26
N PHE A 297 -15.27 13.25 -28.67
CA PHE A 297 -16.18 13.27 -27.51
C PHE A 297 -17.53 13.90 -27.89
N GLY A 298 -18.58 13.52 -27.14
CA GLY A 298 -19.83 14.26 -27.11
C GLY A 298 -19.57 15.67 -26.60
N LEU A 299 -19.10 15.78 -25.36
CA LEU A 299 -18.55 17.02 -24.81
C LEU A 299 -17.29 16.72 -24.00
N HIS A 300 -16.15 17.27 -24.42
CA HIS A 300 -14.85 16.96 -23.80
C HIS A 300 -14.88 17.19 -22.27
N PRO A 301 -14.58 16.18 -21.42
CA PRO A 301 -14.78 16.30 -19.97
C PRO A 301 -14.08 17.49 -19.32
N ALA A 302 -12.84 17.79 -19.73
CA ALA A 302 -12.10 18.96 -19.23
C ALA A 302 -12.71 20.31 -19.63
N LEU A 303 -13.42 20.39 -20.77
CA LEU A 303 -14.10 21.61 -21.22
C LEU A 303 -15.39 21.85 -20.42
N LEU A 304 -16.15 20.79 -20.14
CA LEU A 304 -17.32 20.87 -19.27
C LEU A 304 -16.89 21.18 -17.82
N ASP A 305 -15.80 20.58 -17.33
CA ASP A 305 -15.33 20.80 -15.95
C ASP A 305 -14.84 22.23 -15.74
N ALA A 306 -14.05 22.77 -16.69
CA ALA A 306 -13.60 24.16 -16.68
C ALA A 306 -14.76 25.18 -16.70
N ALA A 307 -15.95 24.81 -17.19
CA ALA A 307 -17.15 25.65 -17.06
C ALA A 307 -17.69 25.70 -15.63
N LEU A 308 -17.58 24.60 -14.87
CA LEU A 308 -18.00 24.54 -13.46
C LEU A 308 -17.14 25.43 -12.56
N HIS A 309 -15.90 25.72 -12.95
CA HIS A 309 -14.98 26.54 -12.14
C HIS A 309 -15.48 27.98 -11.94
N ALA A 310 -16.38 28.44 -12.82
CA ALA A 310 -17.05 29.74 -12.74
C ALA A 310 -18.21 29.79 -11.71
N LEU A 311 -18.68 28.66 -11.16
CA LEU A 311 -19.73 28.62 -10.13
C LEU A 311 -19.40 29.49 -8.91
N GLY A 312 -18.15 29.39 -8.43
CA GLY A 312 -17.66 30.15 -7.28
C GLY A 312 -17.75 31.67 -7.46
N LEU A 313 -17.64 32.18 -8.70
CA LEU A 313 -17.57 33.62 -8.98
C LEU A 313 -18.82 34.41 -8.57
N ALA A 314 -19.95 33.74 -8.30
CA ALA A 314 -21.16 34.36 -7.75
C ALA A 314 -21.68 33.72 -6.45
N GLY A 315 -20.90 32.85 -5.81
CA GLY A 315 -21.37 32.05 -4.67
C GLY A 315 -22.44 31.01 -5.06
N LEU A 316 -22.45 30.56 -6.33
CA LEU A 316 -23.30 29.44 -6.75
C LEU A 316 -22.67 28.13 -6.27
N GLY A 317 -23.46 27.27 -5.63
CA GLY A 317 -23.01 25.97 -5.12
C GLY A 317 -22.43 25.96 -3.69
N GLY A 318 -22.29 27.11 -3.02
CA GLY A 318 -21.93 27.17 -1.59
C GLY A 318 -21.04 28.36 -1.19
N THR A 319 -20.49 28.28 0.02
CA THR A 319 -19.50 29.24 0.55
C THR A 319 -18.09 28.94 0.04
N GLU A 320 -17.31 29.99 -0.24
CA GLU A 320 -15.98 29.93 -0.88
C GLU A 320 -14.90 29.18 -0.08
N THR A 321 -15.14 28.87 1.20
CA THR A 321 -14.13 28.30 2.13
C THR A 321 -13.93 26.78 2.02
N GLU A 322 -14.77 26.07 1.25
CA GLU A 322 -14.68 24.61 1.10
C GLU A 322 -14.70 24.22 -0.37
N GLY A 323 -13.74 23.42 -0.80
CA GLY A 323 -13.71 22.83 -2.14
C GLY A 323 -14.88 21.84 -2.33
N ARG A 324 -15.55 21.92 -3.48
CA ARG A 324 -16.76 21.13 -3.79
C ARG A 324 -16.64 20.42 -5.13
N LEU A 325 -17.12 19.19 -5.19
CA LEU A 325 -17.16 18.37 -6.41
C LEU A 325 -18.62 18.12 -6.84
N PRO A 326 -18.87 17.86 -8.13
CA PRO A 326 -20.14 17.32 -8.60
C PRO A 326 -20.53 16.07 -7.81
N PHE A 327 -21.81 15.98 -7.43
CA PHE A 327 -22.37 14.82 -6.72
C PHE A 327 -23.54 14.20 -7.49
N ALA A 328 -24.49 15.02 -7.96
CA ALA A 328 -25.63 14.52 -8.73
C ALA A 328 -25.92 15.44 -9.92
N TRP A 329 -26.25 14.82 -11.05
CA TRP A 329 -26.67 15.45 -12.29
C TRP A 329 -28.11 15.00 -12.60
N THR A 330 -28.96 15.92 -13.03
CA THR A 330 -30.35 15.64 -13.38
C THR A 330 -30.70 16.36 -14.68
N GLY A 331 -31.36 15.66 -15.60
CA GLY A 331 -31.79 16.19 -16.89
C GLY A 331 -30.62 16.72 -17.72
N VAL A 332 -29.68 15.84 -18.07
CA VAL A 332 -28.59 16.18 -19.01
C VAL A 332 -29.00 15.79 -20.43
N SER A 333 -28.84 16.72 -21.37
CA SER A 333 -29.11 16.52 -22.79
C SER A 333 -28.00 17.12 -23.65
N LEU A 334 -27.57 16.40 -24.69
CA LEU A 334 -26.56 16.82 -25.65
C LEU A 334 -27.24 17.09 -27.01
N TYR A 335 -26.96 18.25 -27.61
CA TYR A 335 -27.55 18.72 -28.87
C TYR A 335 -26.55 18.76 -30.03
N ALA A 336 -25.27 18.94 -29.72
CA ALA A 336 -24.16 18.97 -30.67
C ALA A 336 -22.87 18.49 -30.00
N SER A 337 -21.97 17.89 -30.78
CA SER A 337 -20.71 17.33 -30.28
C SER A 337 -19.45 18.03 -30.84
N GLY A 338 -18.30 17.72 -30.26
CA GLY A 338 -17.00 18.18 -30.77
C GLY A 338 -16.65 19.66 -30.54
N ALA A 339 -17.37 20.35 -29.65
CA ALA A 339 -17.07 21.74 -29.31
C ALA A 339 -15.72 21.86 -28.56
N ALA A 340 -14.86 22.79 -29.00
CA ALA A 340 -13.61 23.15 -28.31
C ALA A 340 -13.70 24.48 -27.52
N THR A 341 -14.80 25.22 -27.67
CA THR A 341 -15.09 26.47 -26.94
C THR A 341 -16.57 26.53 -26.60
N LEU A 342 -16.88 26.89 -25.36
CA LEU A 342 -18.23 27.04 -24.83
C LEU A 342 -18.52 28.47 -24.40
N ARG A 343 -19.78 28.86 -24.62
CA ARG A 343 -20.48 29.88 -23.84
C ARG A 343 -21.42 29.16 -22.89
N VAL A 344 -21.35 29.48 -21.60
CA VAL A 344 -22.17 28.83 -20.56
C VAL A 344 -22.93 29.88 -19.78
N ARG A 345 -24.20 29.60 -19.48
CA ARG A 345 -25.03 30.34 -18.53
C ARG A 345 -25.38 29.40 -17.37
N MET A 346 -25.19 29.88 -16.15
CA MET A 346 -25.48 29.19 -14.90
C MET A 346 -26.45 30.00 -14.07
N ALA A 347 -27.46 29.35 -13.50
CA ALA A 347 -28.44 29.98 -12.61
C ALA A 347 -28.77 29.07 -11.43
N ALA A 348 -28.91 29.65 -10.24
CA ALA A 348 -29.35 28.92 -9.05
C ALA A 348 -30.79 28.39 -9.23
N MET A 349 -30.98 27.11 -8.97
CA MET A 349 -32.27 26.47 -8.77
C MET A 349 -32.49 26.38 -7.26
N GLY A 350 -33.61 26.87 -6.73
CA GLY A 350 -33.80 27.07 -5.28
C GLY A 350 -33.47 25.83 -4.44
N GLY A 351 -32.48 25.95 -3.54
CA GLY A 351 -31.80 24.83 -2.90
C GLY A 351 -30.30 24.89 -3.22
N ASP A 352 -29.63 23.73 -3.24
CA ASP A 352 -28.20 23.60 -3.55
C ASP A 352 -27.93 23.29 -5.04
N GLY A 353 -28.95 23.35 -5.90
CA GLY A 353 -28.88 22.99 -7.31
C GLY A 353 -28.55 24.16 -8.24
N VAL A 354 -27.84 23.88 -9.33
CA VAL A 354 -27.51 24.87 -10.37
C VAL A 354 -27.92 24.32 -11.74
N ARG A 355 -28.64 25.13 -12.52
CA ARG A 355 -28.97 24.84 -13.92
C ARG A 355 -27.86 25.34 -14.85
N LEU A 356 -27.53 24.57 -15.89
CA LEU A 356 -26.58 24.95 -16.93
C LEU A 356 -27.26 24.99 -18.32
N GLU A 357 -27.03 26.06 -19.06
CA GLU A 357 -27.32 26.20 -20.49
C GLU A 357 -25.99 26.39 -21.22
N ILE A 358 -25.63 25.48 -22.12
CA ILE A 358 -24.31 25.40 -22.74
C ILE A 358 -24.44 25.52 -24.26
N ALA A 359 -23.70 26.44 -24.84
CA ALA A 359 -23.68 26.73 -26.28
C ALA A 359 -22.23 26.81 -26.81
N ASP A 360 -22.08 26.77 -28.12
CA ASP A 360 -20.79 26.94 -28.79
C ASP A 360 -20.32 28.41 -28.84
N ALA A 361 -19.20 28.66 -29.52
CA ALA A 361 -18.66 30.01 -29.73
C ALA A 361 -19.55 30.93 -30.61
N ALA A 362 -20.51 30.39 -31.37
CA ALA A 362 -21.50 31.16 -32.11
C ALA A 362 -22.76 31.46 -31.27
N GLY A 363 -23.00 30.68 -30.22
CA GLY A 363 -24.18 30.73 -29.36
C GLY A 363 -25.25 29.69 -29.68
N ALA A 364 -24.96 28.70 -30.53
CA ALA A 364 -25.83 27.57 -30.83
C ALA A 364 -25.79 26.52 -29.70
N PRO A 365 -26.92 25.92 -29.29
CA PRO A 365 -26.95 24.93 -28.20
C PRO A 365 -26.02 23.74 -28.42
N VAL A 366 -25.31 23.37 -27.35
CA VAL A 366 -24.41 22.20 -27.29
C VAL A 366 -24.94 21.23 -26.24
N ALA A 367 -25.28 21.70 -25.04
CA ALA A 367 -25.83 20.84 -23.98
C ALA A 367 -26.71 21.64 -22.99
N ALA A 368 -27.53 20.92 -22.22
CA ALA A 368 -28.24 21.46 -21.06
C ALA A 368 -28.10 20.52 -19.85
N VAL A 369 -28.18 21.10 -18.65
CA VAL A 369 -28.30 20.37 -17.38
C VAL A 369 -29.39 21.06 -16.56
N ASP A 370 -30.49 20.37 -16.27
CA ASP A 370 -31.59 20.94 -15.49
C ASP A 370 -31.20 21.18 -14.02
N SER A 371 -30.40 20.28 -13.43
CA SER A 371 -29.81 20.48 -12.10
C SER A 371 -28.47 19.76 -11.93
N LEU A 372 -27.47 20.49 -11.46
CA LEU A 372 -26.22 20.00 -10.91
C LEU A 372 -26.18 20.30 -9.41
N VAL A 373 -25.97 19.28 -8.58
CA VAL A 373 -25.74 19.39 -7.14
C VAL A 373 -24.27 19.11 -6.83
N LEU A 374 -23.64 20.00 -6.06
CA LEU A 374 -22.25 19.86 -5.61
C LEU A 374 -22.18 19.58 -4.11
N ARG A 375 -21.17 18.83 -3.66
CA ARG A 375 -20.92 18.54 -2.24
C ARG A 375 -19.48 18.88 -1.84
N PRO A 376 -19.24 19.29 -0.57
CA PRO A 376 -17.88 19.39 -0.02
C PRO A 376 -17.13 18.06 -0.14
N VAL A 377 -15.83 18.14 -0.37
CA VAL A 377 -14.92 16.99 -0.32
C VAL A 377 -13.82 17.23 0.72
N SER A 378 -13.53 16.23 1.55
CA SER A 378 -12.41 16.28 2.50
C SER A 378 -11.23 15.44 2.05
N ALA A 379 -10.02 15.80 2.51
CA ALA A 379 -8.82 15.00 2.28
C ALA A 379 -8.94 13.59 2.89
N GLU A 380 -9.68 13.43 4.00
CA GLU A 380 -9.94 12.12 4.62
C GLU A 380 -10.77 11.21 3.72
N GLN A 381 -11.83 11.73 3.08
CA GLN A 381 -12.66 10.97 2.13
C GLN A 381 -11.83 10.48 0.93
N LEU A 382 -10.95 11.33 0.40
CA LEU A 382 -10.06 10.99 -0.70
C LEU A 382 -8.98 9.99 -0.27
N GLN A 383 -8.45 10.11 0.95
CA GLN A 383 -7.50 9.15 1.49
C GLN A 383 -8.17 7.79 1.76
N SER A 384 -9.42 7.74 2.21
CA SER A 384 -10.20 6.49 2.32
C SER A 384 -10.41 5.83 0.96
N ALA A 385 -10.67 6.61 -0.10
CA ALA A 385 -10.77 6.09 -1.46
C ALA A 385 -9.43 5.54 -1.99
N ARG A 386 -8.29 6.13 -1.59
CA ARG A 386 -6.94 5.57 -1.84
C ARG A 386 -6.68 4.26 -1.07
N THR A 387 -7.08 4.18 0.20
CA THR A 387 -6.70 3.06 1.08
C THR A 387 -7.61 1.83 0.99
N ALA A 388 -8.80 1.95 0.38
CA ALA A 388 -9.77 0.86 0.19
C ALA A 388 -9.17 -0.46 -0.38
N TYR A 389 -8.07 -0.35 -1.14
CA TYR A 389 -7.35 -1.50 -1.70
C TYR A 389 -5.92 -1.70 -1.15
N HIS A 390 -5.30 -0.68 -0.56
CA HIS A 390 -3.88 -0.73 -0.16
C HIS A 390 -3.62 -0.97 1.33
N GLU A 391 -4.57 -0.68 2.23
CA GLU A 391 -4.38 -0.85 3.69
C GLU A 391 -5.51 -1.66 4.35
N SER A 392 -5.99 -2.72 3.69
CA SER A 392 -6.82 -3.71 4.38
C SER A 392 -6.01 -4.39 5.49
N LEU A 393 -6.39 -4.17 6.75
CA LEU A 393 -5.91 -4.98 7.86
C LEU A 393 -6.38 -6.42 7.66
N TYR A 394 -5.50 -7.40 7.88
CA TYR A 394 -5.85 -8.82 7.82
C TYR A 394 -5.87 -9.42 9.22
N ARG A 395 -6.82 -10.33 9.46
CA ARG A 395 -6.90 -11.15 10.67
C ARG A 395 -6.84 -12.63 10.30
N VAL A 396 -6.38 -13.46 11.22
CA VAL A 396 -6.49 -14.91 11.08
C VAL A 396 -7.90 -15.34 11.49
N GLU A 397 -8.64 -15.95 10.56
CA GLU A 397 -9.91 -16.61 10.82
C GLU A 397 -9.74 -18.12 10.74
N TRP A 398 -10.40 -18.84 11.64
CA TRP A 398 -10.37 -20.29 11.72
C TRP A 398 -11.60 -20.88 11.03
N THR A 399 -11.45 -21.19 9.74
CA THR A 399 -12.53 -21.71 8.89
C THR A 399 -12.68 -23.22 9.06
N THR A 400 -13.91 -23.74 9.03
CA THR A 400 -14.17 -25.18 9.07
C THR A 400 -13.62 -25.89 7.83
N ALA A 401 -12.63 -26.75 8.04
CA ALA A 401 -12.01 -27.59 7.00
C ALA A 401 -12.64 -29.00 6.91
N GLY A 402 -13.35 -29.44 7.95
CA GLY A 402 -14.03 -30.73 7.96
C GLY A 402 -14.60 -31.12 9.33
N MET A 403 -15.05 -32.37 9.43
CA MET A 403 -15.48 -33.00 10.69
C MET A 403 -14.81 -34.36 10.83
N VAL A 404 -14.50 -34.74 12.07
CA VAL A 404 -14.03 -36.09 12.41
C VAL A 404 -15.22 -37.04 12.37
N ASP A 405 -15.23 -37.97 11.41
CA ASP A 405 -16.24 -39.03 11.36
C ASP A 405 -15.89 -40.11 12.39
N ALA A 406 -16.72 -40.23 13.43
CA ALA A 406 -16.56 -41.22 14.49
C ALA A 406 -16.79 -42.68 14.04
N SER A 407 -17.17 -42.93 12.78
CA SER A 407 -17.49 -44.26 12.26
C SER A 407 -16.39 -44.93 11.42
N GLY A 408 -15.21 -44.30 11.26
CA GLY A 408 -14.17 -44.72 10.31
C GLY A 408 -12.83 -45.22 10.90
N ALA A 409 -12.57 -46.52 10.69
CA ALA A 409 -11.26 -47.20 10.57
C ALA A 409 -10.35 -47.44 11.82
N ASP A 410 -9.84 -48.68 11.90
CA ASP A 410 -8.64 -49.05 12.66
C ASP A 410 -7.40 -48.38 12.03
N VAL A 411 -6.88 -47.32 12.66
CA VAL A 411 -5.66 -46.62 12.21
C VAL A 411 -4.38 -47.31 12.72
N ALA A 412 -4.49 -48.10 13.79
CA ALA A 412 -3.38 -48.38 14.71
C ALA A 412 -2.42 -49.54 14.32
N THR A 413 -2.60 -50.22 13.17
CA THR A 413 -1.84 -51.46 12.87
C THR A 413 -1.06 -51.49 11.57
N ASP A 414 -1.13 -50.47 10.72
CA ASP A 414 -0.49 -50.45 9.38
C ASP A 414 1.03 -50.12 9.40
N GLY A 415 1.63 -49.85 10.56
CA GLY A 415 3.06 -49.51 10.67
C GLY A 415 3.46 -48.13 10.13
N ARG A 416 2.50 -47.33 9.63
CA ARG A 416 2.73 -45.99 9.08
C ARG A 416 2.97 -44.90 10.14
N TRP A 417 2.76 -45.21 11.41
CA TRP A 417 2.80 -44.26 12.53
C TRP A 417 3.80 -44.71 13.60
N ALA A 418 4.57 -43.76 14.12
CA ALA A 418 5.34 -43.89 15.36
C ALA A 418 5.10 -42.69 16.27
N ALA A 419 5.34 -42.82 17.57
CA ALA A 419 5.31 -41.72 18.52
C ALA A 419 6.68 -41.53 19.20
N LEU A 420 6.98 -40.30 19.61
CA LEU A 420 8.15 -39.95 20.41
C LEU A 420 7.75 -39.48 21.81
N GLY A 421 8.51 -39.89 22.82
CA GLY A 421 8.30 -39.52 24.21
C GLY A 421 7.26 -40.40 24.91
N THR A 422 6.15 -39.79 25.33
CA THR A 422 5.11 -40.46 26.13
C THR A 422 3.97 -40.98 25.25
N ASP A 423 3.63 -42.27 25.36
CA ASP A 423 2.50 -42.84 24.61
C ASP A 423 1.15 -42.35 25.15
N THR A 424 0.46 -41.50 24.39
CA THR A 424 -0.92 -41.06 24.64
C THR A 424 -1.92 -41.60 23.61
N LEU A 425 -1.46 -42.33 22.60
CA LEU A 425 -2.25 -42.68 21.40
C LEU A 425 -2.35 -44.19 21.14
N GLY A 426 -1.60 -45.03 21.87
CA GLY A 426 -1.49 -46.46 21.63
C GLY A 426 -0.62 -46.79 20.42
N LEU A 427 0.38 -45.96 20.12
CA LEU A 427 1.29 -46.10 18.98
C LEU A 427 2.60 -46.80 19.39
N THR A 428 3.33 -47.34 18.40
CA THR A 428 4.72 -47.77 18.61
C THR A 428 5.56 -46.55 19.02
N THR A 429 5.98 -46.51 20.28
CA THR A 429 6.57 -45.32 20.90
C THR A 429 8.05 -45.52 21.19
N TYR A 430 8.85 -44.50 20.87
CA TYR A 430 10.29 -44.42 21.12
C TYR A 430 10.59 -43.28 22.09
N PRO A 431 11.60 -43.39 22.98
CA PRO A 431 11.87 -42.35 23.97
C PRO A 431 12.29 -41.01 23.34
N ASP A 432 13.02 -41.06 22.23
CA ASP A 432 13.50 -39.91 21.48
C ASP A 432 13.72 -40.28 19.99
N LEU A 433 14.11 -39.28 19.19
CA LEU A 433 14.36 -39.44 17.76
C LEU A 433 15.57 -40.35 17.47
N ALA A 434 16.57 -40.40 18.36
CA ALA A 434 17.75 -41.22 18.18
C ALA A 434 17.42 -42.71 18.31
N ALA A 435 16.60 -43.09 19.29
CA ALA A 435 16.12 -44.45 19.46
C ALA A 435 15.21 -44.91 18.31
N LEU A 436 14.43 -44.01 17.70
CA LEU A 436 13.70 -44.30 16.45
C LEU A 436 14.69 -44.54 15.28
N GLY A 437 15.73 -43.72 15.17
CA GLY A 437 16.81 -43.91 14.19
C GLY A 437 17.52 -45.26 14.33
N GLU A 438 17.93 -45.65 15.54
CA GLU A 438 18.53 -46.97 15.81
C GLU A 438 17.57 -48.13 15.48
N ALA A 439 16.27 -47.96 15.71
CA ALA A 439 15.27 -48.95 15.35
C ALA A 439 15.14 -49.11 13.83
N ILE A 440 15.18 -48.01 13.07
CA ILE A 440 15.18 -48.03 11.60
C ILE A 440 16.46 -48.70 11.07
N ASP A 441 17.64 -48.30 11.58
CA ASP A 441 18.94 -48.86 11.20
C ASP A 441 19.03 -50.38 11.49
N SER A 442 18.33 -50.85 12.53
CA SER A 442 18.23 -52.28 12.89
C SER A 442 17.11 -53.06 12.16
N GLY A 443 16.40 -52.42 11.23
CA GLY A 443 15.48 -53.07 10.29
C GLY A 443 14.00 -52.80 10.51
N THR A 444 13.63 -51.82 11.34
CA THR A 444 12.25 -51.31 11.41
C THR A 444 11.91 -50.52 10.15
N ALA A 445 10.69 -50.66 9.64
CA ALA A 445 10.25 -49.85 8.51
C ALA A 445 10.16 -48.36 8.90
N LEU A 446 10.55 -47.46 7.99
CA LEU A 446 10.43 -46.02 8.18
C LEU A 446 8.94 -45.63 8.31
N PRO A 447 8.49 -45.00 9.42
CA PRO A 447 7.13 -44.51 9.55
C PRO A 447 6.88 -43.32 8.62
N GLU A 448 5.67 -43.23 8.05
CA GLU A 448 5.23 -42.10 7.23
C GLU A 448 4.99 -40.85 8.11
N TYR A 449 4.47 -41.07 9.33
CA TYR A 449 4.17 -40.03 10.31
C TYR A 449 4.82 -40.34 11.67
N VAL A 450 5.49 -39.34 12.24
CA VAL A 450 6.08 -39.40 13.59
C VAL A 450 5.38 -38.36 14.46
N VAL A 451 4.72 -38.80 15.54
CA VAL A 451 3.88 -37.95 16.40
C VAL A 451 4.60 -37.57 17.68
N VAL A 452 4.46 -36.31 18.10
CA VAL A 452 5.01 -35.76 19.35
C VAL A 452 3.89 -35.05 20.10
N ASP A 453 3.50 -35.58 21.26
CA ASP A 453 2.50 -34.94 22.14
C ASP A 453 3.18 -33.98 23.13
N LEU A 454 3.32 -32.72 22.72
CA LEU A 454 3.99 -31.69 23.52
C LEU A 454 3.21 -31.37 24.80
N ALA A 455 1.87 -31.46 24.74
CA ALA A 455 1.00 -31.22 25.89
C ALA A 455 1.11 -32.35 26.93
N ALA A 456 1.31 -33.60 26.51
CA ALA A 456 1.63 -34.70 27.41
C ALA A 456 3.06 -34.62 27.97
N GLN A 457 4.04 -34.30 27.11
CA GLN A 457 5.44 -34.17 27.51
C GLN A 457 5.60 -33.12 28.62
N ALA A 458 5.02 -31.92 28.45
CA ALA A 458 5.04 -30.87 29.46
C ALA A 458 4.36 -31.27 30.80
N ARG A 459 3.30 -32.09 30.75
CA ARG A 459 2.65 -32.65 31.95
C ARG A 459 3.51 -33.69 32.67
N VAL A 460 4.28 -34.48 31.92
CA VAL A 460 5.22 -35.45 32.49
C VAL A 460 6.43 -34.74 33.10
N ASP A 461 7.00 -33.77 32.41
CA ASP A 461 8.13 -32.96 32.91
C ASP A 461 7.74 -32.22 34.19
N ALA A 462 6.57 -31.57 34.23
CA ALA A 462 6.03 -30.93 35.44
C ALA A 462 5.67 -31.90 36.58
N ALA A 463 5.42 -33.18 36.30
CA ALA A 463 5.17 -34.21 37.32
C ALA A 463 6.46 -34.84 37.86
N LEU A 464 7.53 -34.85 37.07
CA LEU A 464 8.88 -35.28 37.47
C LEU A 464 9.61 -34.15 38.23
N GLU A 465 9.41 -32.90 37.83
CA GLU A 465 9.83 -31.70 38.57
C GLU A 465 8.91 -31.44 39.78
N GLY A 466 8.97 -32.32 40.78
CA GLY A 466 8.39 -32.05 42.10
C GLY A 466 8.93 -30.74 42.71
N PRO A 467 8.25 -30.14 43.73
CA PRO A 467 8.40 -28.71 44.10
C PRO A 467 9.74 -28.20 44.66
N GLY A 468 10.87 -28.85 44.38
CA GLY A 468 12.21 -28.47 44.83
C GLY A 468 13.37 -28.95 43.95
N ALA A 469 13.12 -29.44 42.72
CA ALA A 469 14.18 -29.90 41.81
C ALA A 469 14.75 -28.75 40.96
N ALA A 470 15.54 -27.85 41.57
CA ALA A 470 16.25 -26.82 40.82
C ALA A 470 17.39 -27.44 39.99
N ASN A 471 17.14 -27.68 38.70
CA ASN A 471 18.16 -28.18 37.77
C ASN A 471 19.28 -27.14 37.57
N GLN A 472 20.47 -27.45 38.10
CA GLN A 472 21.70 -26.74 37.74
C GLN A 472 22.08 -27.12 36.31
N ALA A 473 21.96 -26.19 35.37
CA ALA A 473 22.40 -26.40 34.00
C ALA A 473 23.90 -26.75 33.97
N CYS A 474 24.23 -27.89 33.35
CA CYS A 474 25.60 -28.37 33.24
C CYS A 474 26.41 -27.50 32.26
N ALA A 475 27.56 -27.00 32.71
CA ALA A 475 28.52 -26.32 31.84
C ALA A 475 29.53 -27.31 31.23
N ALA A 476 29.43 -27.54 29.93
CA ALA A 476 30.45 -28.08 29.02
C ALA A 476 29.94 -27.75 27.59
N ILE A 477 30.74 -27.35 26.61
CA ILE A 477 32.08 -27.84 26.26
C ILE A 477 33.05 -26.66 26.08
N GLU A 478 34.16 -26.67 26.81
CA GLU A 478 35.39 -25.97 26.40
C GLU A 478 36.25 -26.97 25.60
N ASP A 479 36.64 -26.63 24.38
CA ASP A 479 37.75 -27.28 23.70
C ASP A 479 38.79 -26.22 23.28
N MET A 480 40.04 -26.48 23.61
CA MET A 480 41.14 -25.51 23.59
C MET A 480 42.18 -25.89 22.52
N PRO A 481 42.36 -25.09 21.45
CA PRO A 481 43.49 -25.26 20.56
C PRO A 481 44.75 -24.55 21.10
N GLU A 482 45.74 -25.32 21.56
CA GLU A 482 47.10 -24.81 21.73
C GLU A 482 47.76 -24.51 20.37
N GLY A 483 48.39 -23.33 20.19
CA GLY A 483 49.21 -23.09 18.99
C GLY A 483 49.44 -21.64 18.53
N ARG A 484 50.15 -20.82 19.31
CA ARG A 484 50.83 -19.58 18.82
C ARG A 484 52.08 -19.95 17.99
N PRO A 485 52.78 -19.03 17.25
CA PRO A 485 52.66 -17.55 17.15
C PRO A 485 52.58 -17.00 15.69
N GLY A 486 52.42 -15.71 15.38
CA GLY A 486 52.20 -14.49 16.19
C GLY A 486 52.61 -13.19 15.44
N VAL A 487 52.74 -12.09 16.20
CA VAL A 487 53.37 -10.78 15.86
C VAL A 487 52.52 -9.74 15.08
N HIS A 488 52.25 -8.62 15.78
CA HIS A 488 51.76 -7.29 15.34
C HIS A 488 52.55 -6.72 14.14
N SER A 489 52.16 -5.74 13.32
CA SER A 489 51.53 -4.40 13.50
C SER A 489 51.52 -3.75 12.10
N ASP A 490 50.69 -2.80 11.65
CA ASP A 490 49.54 -1.99 12.12
C ASP A 490 48.85 -1.44 10.83
N GLY A 491 47.76 -0.67 10.76
CA GLY A 491 46.86 -0.01 11.74
C GLY A 491 46.25 1.26 11.11
N ALA A 492 44.99 1.60 11.43
CA ALA A 492 44.26 2.85 11.08
C ALA A 492 43.97 3.15 9.58
N ALA A 493 42.98 3.98 9.18
CA ALA A 493 41.68 4.44 9.74
C ALA A 493 40.93 5.35 8.72
N SER A 494 39.64 5.63 8.95
CA SER A 494 38.77 6.69 8.34
C SER A 494 38.43 6.60 6.83
N GLU A 495 37.14 6.48 6.44
CA GLU A 495 36.12 7.55 6.20
C GLU A 495 36.44 8.42 4.96
N GLY A 496 35.57 8.71 3.98
CA GLY A 496 34.11 8.60 3.72
C GLY A 496 33.79 9.60 2.58
N PRO A 497 32.56 10.12 2.36
CA PRO A 497 31.22 9.51 2.32
C PRO A 497 30.49 9.76 0.97
N GLY A 498 29.29 9.21 0.74
CA GLY A 498 28.35 9.81 -0.24
C GLY A 498 27.20 8.96 -0.80
N ALA A 499 25.97 9.42 -0.52
CA ALA A 499 24.68 9.19 -1.20
C ALA A 499 23.66 8.28 -0.47
N ALA A 500 22.50 8.87 -0.16
CA ALA A 500 21.41 8.25 0.60
C ALA A 500 20.20 7.92 -0.31
N SER A 501 19.43 6.92 0.11
CA SER A 501 18.04 6.72 -0.32
C SER A 501 17.26 6.09 0.85
N PRO A 502 15.99 6.47 1.12
CA PRO A 502 15.37 6.20 2.42
C PRO A 502 14.44 4.97 2.42
N ALA A 503 14.69 4.00 3.31
CA ALA A 503 13.65 3.16 3.97
C ALA A 503 14.26 2.11 4.92
N ARG A 504 14.09 2.31 6.24
CA ARG A 504 13.80 1.30 7.30
C ARG A 504 14.15 1.87 8.69
N PRO A 505 13.31 1.72 9.72
CA PRO A 505 13.72 1.97 11.10
C PRO A 505 14.72 0.89 11.53
N ALA A 506 15.84 1.31 12.12
CA ALA A 506 16.91 0.41 12.50
C ALA A 506 16.57 -0.36 13.79
N PHE A 507 16.70 -1.68 13.75
CA PHE A 507 17.23 -2.40 14.91
C PHE A 507 18.74 -2.15 14.94
N GLU A 508 19.28 -1.72 16.08
CA GLU A 508 20.72 -1.51 16.24
C GLU A 508 21.45 -2.87 16.15
N ASP A 509 22.24 -3.05 15.09
CA ASP A 509 23.23 -4.11 14.98
C ASP A 509 24.33 -3.90 16.04
N ARG A 510 24.19 -4.59 17.18
CA ARG A 510 25.30 -4.82 18.10
C ARG A 510 26.00 -6.11 17.68
N GLY A 511 27.17 -5.93 17.07
CA GLY A 511 27.93 -7.01 16.47
C GLY A 511 28.21 -8.21 17.39
N LEU A 512 28.36 -9.35 16.73
CA LEU A 512 28.70 -10.67 17.26
C LEU A 512 29.74 -10.61 18.40
N GLY A 513 29.36 -11.06 19.61
CA GLY A 513 30.33 -11.31 20.69
C GLY A 513 29.98 -10.83 22.11
N ALA A 514 28.73 -10.52 22.44
CA ALA A 514 28.34 -10.18 23.81
C ALA A 514 27.01 -10.86 24.22
N GLU A 515 27.09 -11.82 25.13
CA GLU A 515 25.88 -12.34 25.80
C GLU A 515 25.25 -11.30 26.73
N PRO A 516 23.92 -11.20 26.78
CA PRO A 516 23.24 -10.33 27.74
C PRO A 516 23.33 -10.92 29.15
N GLN A 517 24.14 -10.33 30.01
CA GLN A 517 24.18 -10.68 31.44
C GLN A 517 22.84 -10.40 32.13
N VAL A 518 22.04 -11.45 32.33
CA VAL A 518 20.86 -11.41 33.21
C VAL A 518 21.34 -11.36 34.67
N SER A 519 21.50 -10.13 35.19
CA SER A 519 21.74 -9.90 36.62
C SER A 519 20.41 -9.62 37.33
N GLY A 520 19.82 -10.66 37.92
CA GLY A 520 18.60 -10.59 38.71
C GLY A 520 18.64 -11.61 39.85
N ARG A 521 18.63 -11.14 41.10
CA ARG A 521 18.72 -12.03 42.28
C ARG A 521 17.44 -12.85 42.45
N GLY A 522 17.59 -14.14 42.72
CA GLY A 522 16.47 -15.01 43.09
C GLY A 522 15.85 -14.64 44.45
N GLY A 523 14.57 -14.98 44.60
CA GLY A 523 13.78 -14.68 45.80
C GLY A 523 12.48 -15.49 45.90
N VAL A 524 12.59 -16.72 46.41
CA VAL A 524 11.53 -17.48 47.11
C VAL A 524 10.24 -17.83 46.32
N GLY A 525 10.25 -18.99 45.66
CA GLY A 525 9.15 -19.96 45.79
C GLY A 525 7.84 -19.66 45.05
N GLU A 526 7.88 -19.39 43.76
CA GLU A 526 6.73 -19.45 42.86
C GLU A 526 7.02 -20.39 41.67
N SER A 527 5.97 -20.90 41.03
CA SER A 527 6.06 -21.71 39.80
C SER A 527 6.91 -21.01 38.73
N PRO A 528 7.59 -21.74 37.83
CA PRO A 528 8.42 -21.11 36.78
C PRO A 528 7.62 -20.05 36.04
N ALA A 529 8.16 -18.83 36.00
CA ALA A 529 7.50 -17.70 35.37
C ALA A 529 7.18 -18.05 33.90
N PRO A 530 6.02 -17.66 33.34
CA PRO A 530 5.58 -18.11 32.02
C PRO A 530 6.61 -17.93 30.88
N ALA A 531 7.46 -16.89 30.98
CA ALA A 531 8.57 -16.66 30.05
C ALA A 531 9.65 -17.75 30.11
N THR A 532 9.98 -18.27 31.30
CA THR A 532 10.94 -19.37 31.47
C THR A 532 10.41 -20.65 30.85
N THR A 533 9.14 -20.98 31.11
CA THR A 533 8.46 -22.15 30.52
C THR A 533 8.40 -22.05 28.99
N ALA A 534 8.08 -20.86 28.46
CA ALA A 534 8.10 -20.61 27.02
C ALA A 534 9.51 -20.79 26.42
N HIS A 535 10.57 -20.28 27.06
CA HIS A 535 11.95 -20.48 26.59
C HIS A 535 12.38 -21.95 26.62
N GLN A 536 12.04 -22.69 27.68
CA GLN A 536 12.36 -24.12 27.79
C GLN A 536 11.67 -24.94 26.70
N ALA A 537 10.35 -24.76 26.54
CA ALA A 537 9.55 -25.48 25.54
C ALA A 537 10.00 -25.15 24.10
N THR A 538 10.23 -23.87 23.79
CA THR A 538 10.74 -23.47 22.46
C THR A 538 12.16 -23.96 22.19
N THR A 539 13.04 -24.01 23.19
CA THR A 539 14.40 -24.57 23.04
C THR A 539 14.37 -26.08 22.78
N GLN A 540 13.53 -26.83 23.52
CA GLN A 540 13.36 -28.27 23.36
C GLN A 540 12.83 -28.62 21.96
N VAL A 541 11.79 -27.90 21.51
CA VAL A 541 11.20 -28.13 20.18
C VAL A 541 12.13 -27.64 19.06
N LEU A 542 12.88 -26.57 19.25
CA LEU A 542 13.92 -26.16 18.30
C LEU A 542 14.97 -27.26 18.10
N GLY A 543 15.46 -27.86 19.19
CA GLY A 543 16.42 -28.97 19.12
C GLY A 543 15.85 -30.19 18.39
N LEU A 544 14.59 -30.55 18.65
CA LEU A 544 13.88 -31.62 17.95
C LEU A 544 13.73 -31.33 16.45
N LEU A 545 13.28 -30.12 16.09
CA LEU A 545 13.13 -29.70 14.69
C LEU A 545 14.47 -29.71 13.95
N GLN A 546 15.54 -29.22 14.58
CA GLN A 546 16.89 -29.24 14.01
C GLN A 546 17.40 -30.66 13.75
N GLN A 547 17.21 -31.58 14.71
CA GLN A 547 17.59 -32.99 14.53
C GLN A 547 16.75 -33.67 13.44
N TRP A 548 15.44 -33.43 13.41
CA TRP A 548 14.52 -33.98 12.41
C TRP A 548 14.78 -33.50 10.97
N LEU A 549 15.19 -32.24 10.82
CA LEU A 549 15.47 -31.64 9.52
C LEU A 549 16.91 -31.93 9.02
N ALA A 550 17.84 -32.25 9.92
CA ALA A 550 19.24 -32.56 9.58
C ALA A 550 19.52 -34.06 9.33
N ASP A 551 18.60 -34.96 9.67
CA ASP A 551 18.76 -36.41 9.51
C ASP A 551 18.04 -36.91 8.25
N ASP A 552 18.82 -37.18 7.20
CA ASP A 552 18.35 -37.63 5.87
C ASP A 552 17.40 -38.83 5.93
N ARG A 553 17.49 -39.68 6.97
CA ARG A 553 16.63 -40.87 7.14
C ARG A 553 15.14 -40.53 7.19
N PHE A 554 14.80 -39.35 7.71
CA PHE A 554 13.42 -38.92 7.87
C PHE A 554 12.89 -38.09 6.70
N THR A 555 13.65 -37.88 5.62
CA THR A 555 13.27 -36.99 4.49
C THR A 555 11.86 -37.26 3.96
N ASP A 556 11.51 -38.53 3.77
CA ASP A 556 10.20 -38.99 3.26
C ASP A 556 9.12 -39.10 4.36
N SER A 557 9.46 -38.84 5.62
CA SER A 557 8.56 -38.84 6.78
C SER A 557 8.10 -37.43 7.15
N ARG A 558 6.94 -37.33 7.81
CA ARG A 558 6.37 -36.08 8.32
C ARG A 558 6.31 -36.06 9.86
N LEU A 559 6.75 -34.97 10.48
CA LEU A 559 6.64 -34.78 11.93
C LEU A 559 5.29 -34.13 12.26
N VAL A 560 4.52 -34.74 13.16
CA VAL A 560 3.22 -34.24 13.61
C VAL A 560 3.35 -33.79 15.06
N LEU A 561 3.26 -32.48 15.29
CA LEU A 561 3.34 -31.90 16.64
C LEU A 561 1.92 -31.66 17.16
N LEU A 562 1.59 -32.27 18.30
CA LEU A 562 0.32 -32.06 18.98
C LEU A 562 0.48 -31.04 20.11
N THR A 563 -0.40 -30.05 20.10
CA THR A 563 -0.55 -29.02 21.11
C THR A 563 -1.98 -29.01 21.67
N SER A 564 -2.24 -28.24 22.72
CA SER A 564 -3.56 -28.19 23.36
C SER A 564 -3.80 -26.80 23.97
N GLY A 565 -4.83 -26.09 23.52
CA GLY A 565 -5.19 -24.77 24.07
C GLY A 565 -4.18 -23.66 23.76
N THR A 566 -3.43 -23.80 22.66
CA THR A 566 -2.39 -22.84 22.24
C THR A 566 -2.90 -21.74 21.31
N VAL A 567 -4.16 -21.84 20.86
CA VAL A 567 -4.78 -20.86 19.98
C VAL A 567 -6.29 -20.73 20.23
N ALA A 568 -6.79 -19.50 20.11
CA ALA A 568 -8.21 -19.21 20.05
C ALA A 568 -8.71 -19.34 18.61
N THR A 569 -9.74 -20.17 18.41
CA THR A 569 -10.44 -20.36 17.13
C THR A 569 -11.69 -19.47 16.99
N GLU A 570 -12.24 -19.00 18.11
CA GLU A 570 -13.41 -18.13 18.16
C GLU A 570 -13.20 -16.90 19.07
N PRO A 571 -13.90 -15.77 18.83
CA PRO A 571 -13.83 -14.60 19.69
C PRO A 571 -14.24 -14.91 21.13
N GLY A 572 -13.33 -14.69 22.08
CA GLY A 572 -13.54 -14.97 23.50
C GLY A 572 -13.10 -16.35 23.97
N GLU A 573 -12.63 -17.24 23.08
CA GLU A 573 -11.95 -18.47 23.47
C GLU A 573 -10.61 -18.14 24.17
N PRO A 574 -10.36 -18.63 25.40
CA PRO A 574 -9.11 -18.34 26.10
C PRO A 574 -7.96 -19.21 25.58
N VAL A 575 -6.80 -18.59 25.35
CA VAL A 575 -5.53 -19.34 25.18
C VAL A 575 -5.03 -19.74 26.56
N THR A 576 -5.04 -21.04 26.85
CA THR A 576 -4.68 -21.59 28.17
C THR A 576 -3.20 -21.97 28.28
N ASP A 577 -2.54 -22.26 27.15
CA ASP A 577 -1.10 -22.56 27.11
C ASP A 577 -0.32 -21.51 26.30
N PRO A 578 0.19 -20.44 26.95
CA PRO A 578 1.02 -19.44 26.28
C PRO A 578 2.44 -19.96 25.91
N ALA A 579 2.93 -21.02 26.55
CA ALA A 579 4.23 -21.61 26.22
C ALA A 579 4.12 -22.44 24.93
N GLY A 580 3.09 -23.28 24.82
CA GLY A 580 2.73 -23.96 23.58
C GLY A 580 2.35 -22.99 22.45
N ALA A 581 1.74 -21.84 22.75
CA ALA A 581 1.51 -20.78 21.76
C ALA A 581 2.81 -20.22 21.17
N ALA A 582 3.86 -20.06 21.98
CA ALA A 582 5.19 -19.68 21.52
C ALA A 582 5.85 -20.78 20.67
N VAL A 583 5.72 -22.05 21.08
CA VAL A 583 6.15 -23.21 20.29
C VAL A 583 5.43 -23.28 18.93
N ARG A 584 4.12 -23.06 18.90
CA ARG A 584 3.33 -22.95 17.67
C ARG A 584 3.87 -21.85 16.75
N GLY A 585 4.27 -20.69 17.31
CA GLY A 585 4.96 -19.64 16.56
C GLY A 585 6.24 -20.12 15.89
N LEU A 586 7.11 -20.83 16.63
CA LEU A 586 8.34 -21.43 16.13
C LEU A 586 8.09 -22.45 15.01
N VAL A 587 7.14 -23.38 15.21
CA VAL A 587 6.80 -24.44 14.24
C VAL A 587 6.32 -23.84 12.91
N ARG A 588 5.48 -22.79 12.95
CA ARG A 588 4.97 -22.12 11.73
C ARG A 588 6.08 -21.46 10.90
N SER A 589 7.13 -20.94 11.54
CA SER A 589 8.34 -20.49 10.83
C SER A 589 9.05 -21.65 10.14
N ALA A 590 9.29 -22.75 10.88
CA ALA A 590 9.95 -23.93 10.33
C ALA A 590 9.15 -24.60 9.18
N GLN A 591 7.81 -24.60 9.27
CA GLN A 591 6.88 -25.04 8.20
C GLN A 591 6.99 -24.19 6.94
N SER A 592 7.20 -22.88 7.09
CA SER A 592 7.33 -21.95 5.95
C SER A 592 8.64 -22.17 5.19
N GLU A 593 9.70 -22.59 5.89
CA GLU A 593 10.99 -22.97 5.31
C GLU A 593 11.01 -24.41 4.79
N ASN A 594 10.21 -25.31 5.38
CA ASN A 594 10.17 -26.75 5.07
C ASN A 594 8.72 -27.23 4.83
N PRO A 595 8.10 -26.87 3.68
CA PRO A 595 6.75 -27.31 3.33
C PRO A 595 6.60 -28.83 3.36
N ASP A 596 5.38 -29.32 3.65
CA ASP A 596 4.99 -30.73 3.71
C ASP A 596 5.73 -31.63 4.73
N ARG A 597 6.78 -31.14 5.40
CA ARG A 597 7.62 -31.94 6.33
C ARG A 597 7.15 -31.90 7.80
N LEU A 598 6.37 -30.89 8.17
CA LEU A 598 5.91 -30.63 9.53
C LEU A 598 4.41 -30.32 9.53
N LEU A 599 3.64 -30.98 10.39
CA LEU A 599 2.22 -30.72 10.62
C LEU A 599 2.00 -30.29 12.07
N LEU A 600 1.15 -29.29 12.29
CA LEU A 600 0.80 -28.79 13.62
C LEU A 600 -0.69 -28.98 13.90
N ILE A 601 -1.00 -29.61 15.03
CA ILE A 601 -2.39 -29.91 15.41
C ILE A 601 -2.64 -29.44 16.84
N ASP A 602 -3.59 -28.51 17.02
CA ASP A 602 -4.02 -28.06 18.34
C ASP A 602 -5.34 -28.74 18.73
N LEU A 603 -5.33 -29.51 19.82
CA LEU A 603 -6.47 -30.29 20.32
C LEU A 603 -7.25 -29.53 21.39
N ASP A 604 -8.47 -29.99 21.68
CA ASP A 604 -9.27 -29.51 22.82
C ASP A 604 -8.52 -29.69 24.15
N GLY A 605 -8.56 -28.65 24.98
CA GLY A 605 -7.99 -28.65 26.32
C GLY A 605 -8.63 -29.72 27.21
N HIS A 606 -7.82 -30.60 27.80
CA HIS A 606 -8.29 -31.75 28.59
C HIS A 606 -8.87 -31.41 29.99
N ASP A 607 -9.19 -30.14 30.27
CA ASP A 607 -9.50 -29.63 31.62
C ASP A 607 -10.97 -29.74 32.06
N ASP A 608 -11.83 -30.40 31.28
CA ASP A 608 -13.17 -30.84 31.73
C ASP A 608 -13.13 -31.96 32.80
N ALA A 609 -11.94 -32.24 33.36
CA ALA A 609 -11.69 -33.24 34.39
C ALA A 609 -12.49 -33.02 35.70
N GLN A 610 -12.92 -31.79 36.02
CA GLN A 610 -13.78 -31.55 37.19
C GLN A 610 -15.23 -31.99 36.99
N THR A 611 -15.68 -32.18 35.74
CA THR A 611 -17.02 -32.70 35.42
C THR A 611 -17.02 -34.25 35.37
N ALA A 612 -15.85 -34.88 35.29
CA ALA A 612 -15.70 -36.33 35.04
C ALA A 612 -15.81 -37.24 36.28
N GLN A 613 -15.97 -36.71 37.50
CA GLN A 613 -15.93 -37.51 38.74
C GLN A 613 -17.12 -38.48 38.93
N THR A 614 -18.12 -38.48 38.05
CA THR A 614 -19.30 -39.38 38.09
C THR A 614 -19.42 -40.33 36.90
N ALA A 615 -18.48 -40.35 35.96
CA ALA A 615 -18.46 -41.31 34.85
C ALA A 615 -17.29 -42.30 34.97
N GLN A 616 -17.60 -43.59 35.13
CA GLN A 616 -16.61 -44.69 35.22
C GLN A 616 -16.03 -45.07 33.83
N THR A 617 -15.72 -44.06 33.01
CA THR A 617 -15.20 -44.18 31.65
C THR A 617 -14.31 -42.98 31.36
N ALA A 618 -13.01 -43.14 31.60
CA ALA A 618 -12.03 -42.37 30.85
C ALA A 618 -12.28 -42.66 29.36
N LEU A 619 -12.39 -41.63 28.51
CA LEU A 619 -12.50 -41.85 27.08
C LEU A 619 -11.23 -42.60 26.62
N PRO A 620 -11.34 -43.71 25.89
CA PRO A 620 -10.16 -44.37 25.31
C PRO A 620 -9.54 -43.45 24.25
N ALA A 621 -8.24 -43.62 23.95
CA ALA A 621 -7.45 -42.79 23.01
C ALA A 621 -7.94 -42.76 21.53
N LEU A 622 -9.09 -43.36 21.24
CA LEU A 622 -9.69 -43.50 19.92
C LEU A 622 -10.19 -42.20 19.23
N PRO A 623 -10.59 -41.09 19.90
CA PRO A 623 -10.95 -39.87 19.18
C PRO A 623 -9.73 -39.13 18.63
N ALA A 624 -8.52 -39.37 19.14
CA ALA A 624 -7.31 -38.70 18.70
C ALA A 624 -6.74 -39.29 17.39
N LEU A 625 -6.75 -40.61 17.22
CA LEU A 625 -6.28 -41.27 15.98
C LEU A 625 -7.23 -41.06 14.79
N SER A 626 -8.54 -41.02 15.04
CA SER A 626 -9.53 -40.67 14.00
C SER A 626 -9.44 -39.19 13.63
N ALA A 627 -9.23 -38.30 14.61
CA ALA A 627 -8.92 -36.89 14.33
C ALA A 627 -7.63 -36.73 13.50
N LEU A 628 -6.54 -37.42 13.85
CA LEU A 628 -5.29 -37.43 13.09
C LEU A 628 -5.51 -37.83 11.62
N SER A 629 -6.28 -38.90 11.37
CA SER A 629 -6.56 -39.35 10.00
C SER A 629 -7.42 -38.36 9.22
N ALA A 630 -8.40 -37.71 9.89
CA ALA A 630 -9.22 -36.67 9.28
C ALA A 630 -8.41 -35.38 8.99
N VAL A 631 -7.46 -35.02 9.86
CA VAL A 631 -6.50 -33.93 9.62
C VAL A 631 -5.64 -34.22 8.41
N LEU A 632 -5.05 -35.41 8.30
CA LEU A 632 -4.26 -35.78 7.11
C LEU A 632 -5.09 -35.72 5.82
N ALA A 633 -6.34 -36.19 5.87
CA ALA A 633 -7.25 -36.15 4.72
C ALA A 633 -7.66 -34.72 4.32
N SER A 634 -7.56 -33.74 5.22
CA SER A 634 -7.81 -32.32 4.89
C SER A 634 -6.69 -31.68 4.05
N GLY A 635 -5.47 -32.23 4.10
CA GLY A 635 -4.29 -31.67 3.42
C GLY A 635 -3.74 -30.38 4.04
N GLU A 636 -4.28 -29.94 5.18
CA GLU A 636 -3.86 -28.72 5.87
C GLU A 636 -2.56 -28.93 6.66
N PRO A 637 -1.58 -28.01 6.59
CA PRO A 637 -0.36 -28.09 7.40
C PRO A 637 -0.60 -27.71 8.87
N GLU A 638 -1.71 -27.03 9.15
CA GLU A 638 -2.06 -26.52 10.48
C GLU A 638 -3.57 -26.64 10.71
N VAL A 639 -3.97 -27.36 11.78
CA VAL A 639 -5.37 -27.58 12.14
C VAL A 639 -5.60 -27.43 13.64
N ALA A 640 -6.67 -26.75 14.02
CA ALA A 640 -7.23 -26.80 15.37
C ALA A 640 -8.46 -27.72 15.36
N VAL A 641 -8.49 -28.71 16.25
CA VAL A 641 -9.64 -29.60 16.45
C VAL A 641 -10.43 -29.06 17.63
N ARG A 642 -11.73 -28.80 17.41
CA ARG A 642 -12.66 -28.31 18.44
C ARG A 642 -13.97 -29.09 18.38
N GLN A 643 -14.28 -29.87 19.42
CA GLN A 643 -15.49 -30.69 19.51
C GLN A 643 -15.70 -31.60 18.28
N GLY A 644 -14.61 -32.14 17.72
CA GLY A 644 -14.63 -32.96 16.51
C GLY A 644 -14.78 -32.19 15.18
N VAL A 645 -14.81 -30.86 15.21
CA VAL A 645 -14.72 -30.01 14.01
C VAL A 645 -13.26 -29.68 13.73
N LEU A 646 -12.81 -29.87 12.49
CA LEU A 646 -11.51 -29.45 12.02
C LEU A 646 -11.59 -27.99 11.56
N LYS A 647 -10.77 -27.12 12.13
CA LYS A 647 -10.64 -25.72 11.70
C LYS A 647 -9.23 -25.46 11.19
N ALA A 648 -9.11 -24.79 10.06
CA ALA A 648 -7.83 -24.38 9.48
C ALA A 648 -7.72 -22.85 9.45
N PRO A 649 -6.52 -22.28 9.67
CA PRO A 649 -6.34 -20.84 9.68
C PRO A 649 -6.31 -20.28 8.26
N ARG A 650 -6.95 -19.13 8.06
CA ARG A 650 -6.97 -18.36 6.82
C ARG A 650 -6.74 -16.89 7.12
N LEU A 651 -6.10 -16.18 6.21
CA LEU A 651 -6.08 -14.72 6.26
C LEU A 651 -7.38 -14.19 5.65
N ALA A 652 -8.20 -13.56 6.48
CA ALA A 652 -9.38 -12.82 6.06
C ALA A 652 -9.10 -11.32 6.23
N ARG A 653 -9.70 -10.48 5.38
CA ARG A 653 -9.70 -9.03 5.64
C ARG A 653 -10.49 -8.78 6.92
N ALA A 654 -9.88 -8.06 7.86
CA ALA A 654 -10.62 -7.48 8.96
C ALA A 654 -11.56 -6.43 8.34
N GLY A 655 -12.87 -6.68 8.42
CA GLY A 655 -13.84 -5.67 8.03
C GLY A 655 -13.61 -4.42 8.87
N SER A 656 -13.34 -3.29 8.21
CA SER A 656 -13.59 -2.00 8.85
C SER A 656 -15.06 -2.00 9.24
N ALA A 657 -15.34 -1.86 10.53
CA ALA A 657 -16.70 -1.75 11.01
C ALA A 657 -17.21 -0.34 10.65
N ALA A 658 -17.56 -0.15 9.38
CA ALA A 658 -17.98 1.13 8.81
C ALA A 658 -19.21 1.74 9.52
N ASP A 659 -20.00 0.89 10.20
CA ASP A 659 -21.16 1.25 11.00
C ASP A 659 -20.95 1.13 12.52
N SER A 660 -19.74 0.79 12.99
CA SER A 660 -19.39 1.00 14.40
C SER A 660 -18.85 2.41 14.52
N GLU A 661 -19.59 3.30 15.19
CA GLU A 661 -19.02 4.52 15.74
C GLU A 661 -17.71 4.16 16.42
N ALA A 662 -16.60 4.76 15.96
CA ALA A 662 -15.30 4.53 16.57
C ALA A 662 -15.44 4.94 18.04
N PRO A 663 -15.11 4.05 19.01
CA PRO A 663 -15.45 4.27 20.40
C PRO A 663 -14.91 5.62 20.87
N GLU A 664 -15.82 6.55 21.19
CA GLU A 664 -15.45 7.90 21.56
C GLU A 664 -14.52 7.86 22.77
N TRP A 665 -13.39 8.55 22.67
CA TRP A 665 -12.47 8.70 23.79
C TRP A 665 -13.17 9.51 24.87
N ASN A 666 -13.48 8.87 26.00
CA ASN A 666 -14.01 9.57 27.16
C ASN A 666 -13.01 10.67 27.58
N PRO A 667 -13.33 11.97 27.44
CA PRO A 667 -12.38 13.05 27.72
C PRO A 667 -12.03 13.15 29.23
N ASP A 668 -12.91 12.63 30.09
CA ASP A 668 -12.72 12.52 31.53
C ASP A 668 -11.97 11.24 31.95
N GLY A 669 -11.64 10.35 31.00
CA GLY A 669 -10.98 9.07 31.24
C GLY A 669 -9.44 9.15 31.16
N THR A 670 -8.76 8.41 32.03
CA THR A 670 -7.30 8.29 32.01
C THR A 670 -6.85 7.29 30.96
N VAL A 671 -6.07 7.74 29.97
CA VAL A 671 -5.46 6.86 28.95
C VAL A 671 -4.06 6.45 29.39
N LEU A 672 -3.82 5.15 29.45
CA LEU A 672 -2.52 4.54 29.75
C LEU A 672 -1.68 4.39 28.47
N VAL A 673 -0.48 4.97 28.44
CA VAL A 673 0.51 4.78 27.37
C VAL A 673 1.74 4.04 27.92
N THR A 674 1.91 2.79 27.50
CA THR A 674 3.09 1.97 27.85
C THR A 674 4.26 2.27 26.90
N GLY A 675 5.44 2.57 27.43
CA GLY A 675 6.59 2.94 26.60
C GLY A 675 6.54 4.39 26.09
N ALA A 676 5.83 5.27 26.81
CA ALA A 676 5.65 6.68 26.46
C ALA A 676 6.95 7.46 26.23
N SER A 677 8.06 7.07 26.87
CA SER A 677 9.39 7.65 26.68
C SER A 677 10.12 7.15 25.41
N GLY A 678 9.49 6.30 24.60
CA GLY A 678 9.97 5.95 23.26
C GLY A 678 9.49 6.96 22.22
N SER A 679 10.21 7.06 21.09
CA SER A 679 9.87 8.00 20.00
C SER A 679 8.41 7.88 19.54
N LEU A 680 7.94 6.66 19.29
CA LEU A 680 6.55 6.38 18.90
C LEU A 680 5.56 6.68 20.03
N GLY A 681 5.89 6.32 21.28
CA GLY A 681 5.03 6.56 22.44
C GLY A 681 4.77 8.04 22.69
N GLY A 682 5.80 8.88 22.56
CA GLY A 682 5.68 10.34 22.67
C GLY A 682 4.93 10.97 21.50
N LEU A 683 5.08 10.47 20.26
CA LEU A 683 4.27 10.93 19.12
C LEU A 683 2.79 10.58 19.31
N PHE A 684 2.50 9.36 19.75
CA PHE A 684 1.13 8.91 20.00
C PHE A 684 0.46 9.68 21.14
N ALA A 685 1.18 9.96 22.24
CA ALA A 685 0.68 10.79 23.33
C ALA A 685 0.28 12.20 22.85
N ARG A 686 1.08 12.84 21.99
CA ARG A 686 0.74 14.16 21.41
C ARG A 686 -0.53 14.10 20.56
N HIS A 687 -0.64 13.10 19.68
CA HIS A 687 -1.81 12.90 18.85
C HIS A 687 -3.10 12.69 19.67
N LEU A 688 -3.02 11.92 20.77
CA LEU A 688 -4.17 11.72 21.66
C LEU A 688 -4.69 13.03 22.27
N VAL A 689 -3.80 13.95 22.66
CA VAL A 689 -4.20 15.24 23.25
C VAL A 689 -4.67 16.23 22.19
N ALA A 690 -3.92 16.36 21.09
CA ALA A 690 -4.18 17.35 20.05
C ALA A 690 -5.40 17.00 19.18
N GLU A 691 -5.47 15.76 18.68
CA GLU A 691 -6.45 15.34 17.66
C GLU A 691 -7.61 14.52 18.25
N ARG A 692 -7.40 13.86 19.40
CA ARG A 692 -8.42 13.01 20.06
C ARG A 692 -8.97 13.59 21.36
N GLY A 693 -8.53 14.79 21.76
CA GLY A 693 -9.07 15.53 22.89
C GLY A 693 -8.83 14.92 24.27
N VAL A 694 -7.97 13.91 24.40
CA VAL A 694 -7.66 13.23 25.67
C VAL A 694 -7.00 14.20 26.65
N ARG A 695 -7.52 14.28 27.89
CA ARG A 695 -7.04 15.22 28.91
C ARG A 695 -6.31 14.60 30.09
N GLN A 696 -6.34 13.28 30.26
CA GLN A 696 -5.65 12.58 31.35
C GLN A 696 -4.77 11.45 30.81
N LEU A 697 -3.47 11.54 31.05
CA LEU A 697 -2.47 10.58 30.55
C LEU A 697 -1.69 9.95 31.71
N LEU A 698 -1.69 8.62 31.77
CA LEU A 698 -0.75 7.83 32.57
C LEU A 698 0.36 7.32 31.65
N LEU A 699 1.58 7.83 31.82
CA LEU A 699 2.74 7.49 31.01
C LEU A 699 3.63 6.51 31.77
N LEU A 700 3.74 5.27 31.29
CA LEU A 700 4.61 4.25 31.88
C LEU A 700 5.94 4.14 31.14
N SER A 701 7.02 4.14 31.92
CA SER A 701 8.35 3.73 31.49
C SER A 701 9.04 2.99 32.64
N ARG A 702 10.05 2.16 32.35
CA ARG A 702 10.87 1.50 33.38
C ARG A 702 11.67 2.47 34.26
N ARG A 703 11.71 3.77 33.93
CA ARG A 703 12.39 4.84 34.69
C ARG A 703 11.43 5.95 35.16
N GLY A 704 10.13 5.81 34.91
CA GLY A 704 9.15 6.88 35.15
C GLY A 704 9.50 8.16 34.38
N ASP A 705 9.41 9.28 35.10
CA ASP A 705 9.78 10.64 34.66
C ASP A 705 11.29 10.84 34.45
N GLN A 706 12.13 9.92 34.97
CA GLN A 706 13.58 9.93 34.78
C GLN A 706 14.02 9.29 33.45
N ALA A 707 13.09 9.06 32.51
CA ALA A 707 13.41 8.59 31.18
C ALA A 707 13.88 9.76 30.28
N PRO A 708 14.83 9.53 29.34
CA PRO A 708 15.24 10.57 28.38
C PRO A 708 14.04 11.12 27.60
N GLY A 709 13.97 12.45 27.45
CA GLY A 709 12.86 13.13 26.78
C GLY A 709 11.53 13.20 27.55
N ALA A 710 11.42 12.56 28.73
CA ALA A 710 10.16 12.54 29.49
C ALA A 710 9.74 13.94 29.96
N ALA A 711 10.66 14.76 30.45
CA ALA A 711 10.37 16.13 30.90
C ALA A 711 9.99 17.09 29.76
N GLU A 712 10.54 16.89 28.55
CA GLU A 712 10.18 17.66 27.35
C GLU A 712 8.77 17.28 26.88
N LEU A 713 8.50 15.97 26.78
CA LEU A 713 7.18 15.44 26.45
C LEU A 713 6.10 15.84 27.47
N ASP A 714 6.42 15.82 28.76
CA ASP A 714 5.51 16.26 29.84
C ASP A 714 5.11 17.72 29.67
N ALA A 715 6.09 18.61 29.47
CA ALA A 715 5.85 20.04 29.26
C ALA A 715 5.00 20.32 28.01
N GLU A 716 5.30 19.65 26.88
CA GLU A 716 4.54 19.80 25.63
C GLU A 716 3.09 19.33 25.77
N LEU A 717 2.86 18.18 26.42
CA LEU A 717 1.50 17.65 26.64
C LEU A 717 0.70 18.51 27.61
N VAL A 718 1.34 19.11 28.61
CA VAL A 718 0.73 20.09 29.53
C VAL A 718 0.40 21.40 28.81
N GLU A 719 1.25 21.87 27.88
CA GLU A 719 0.97 23.04 27.03
C GLU A 719 -0.22 22.79 26.09
N LEU A 720 -0.34 21.58 25.54
CA LEU A 720 -1.53 21.12 24.80
C LEU A 720 -2.78 20.91 25.70
N GLY A 721 -2.64 21.08 27.01
CA GLY A 721 -3.72 21.09 27.98
C GLY A 721 -4.13 19.71 28.48
N ALA A 722 -3.20 18.76 28.61
CA ALA A 722 -3.41 17.50 29.31
C ALA A 722 -2.79 17.50 30.71
N SER A 723 -3.38 16.71 31.61
CA SER A 723 -2.77 16.32 32.89
C SER A 723 -1.97 15.04 32.67
N VAL A 724 -0.67 15.09 32.92
CA VAL A 724 0.25 13.98 32.70
C VAL A 724 0.73 13.44 34.05
N ARG A 725 0.74 12.11 34.20
CA ARG A 725 1.32 11.42 35.35
C ARG A 725 2.25 10.31 34.87
N TRP A 726 3.51 10.40 35.24
CA TRP A 726 4.48 9.34 35.00
C TRP A 726 4.47 8.32 36.14
N ALA A 727 4.64 7.03 35.82
CA ALA A 727 4.98 6.02 36.81
C ALA A 727 6.09 5.09 36.32
N ALA A 728 7.01 4.76 37.23
CA ALA A 728 8.10 3.84 37.01
C ALA A 728 7.60 2.40 37.16
N CYS A 729 7.36 1.71 36.04
CA CYS A 729 6.79 0.37 36.03
C CYS A 729 7.45 -0.50 34.95
N ASP A 730 7.74 -1.75 35.27
CA ASP A 730 7.83 -2.80 34.26
C ASP A 730 6.43 -3.39 34.06
N VAL A 731 5.96 -3.48 32.83
CA VAL A 731 4.61 -4.01 32.53
C VAL A 731 4.53 -5.53 32.68
N ALA A 732 5.67 -6.21 32.78
CA ALA A 732 5.73 -7.63 33.12
C ALA A 732 5.50 -7.90 34.63
N ASP A 733 5.64 -6.88 35.48
CA ASP A 733 5.31 -6.96 36.91
C ASP A 733 3.83 -6.60 37.13
N ARG A 734 3.01 -7.63 37.34
CA ARG A 734 1.56 -7.50 37.52
C ARG A 734 1.19 -6.65 38.74
N ASP A 735 1.94 -6.76 39.83
CA ASP A 735 1.61 -6.08 41.08
C ASP A 735 2.05 -4.61 41.03
N ALA A 736 3.22 -4.32 40.46
CA ALA A 736 3.64 -2.95 40.17
C ALA A 736 2.66 -2.25 39.22
N LEU A 737 2.18 -2.95 38.18
CA LEU A 737 1.19 -2.41 37.24
C LEU A 737 -0.15 -2.12 37.95
N ALA A 738 -0.62 -3.02 38.82
CA ALA A 738 -1.83 -2.79 39.62
C ALA A 738 -1.71 -1.59 40.57
N VAL A 739 -0.53 -1.34 41.15
CA VAL A 739 -0.26 -0.12 41.93
C VAL A 739 -0.30 1.15 41.07
N CYS A 740 0.21 1.09 39.83
CA CYS A 740 0.16 2.24 38.91
C CYS A 740 -1.28 2.64 38.51
N TRP A 741 -2.16 1.64 38.38
CA TRP A 741 -3.59 1.80 38.11
C TRP A 741 -4.40 2.29 39.32
N THR A 742 -4.12 1.79 40.53
CA THR A 742 -4.87 2.18 41.74
C THR A 742 -4.44 3.54 42.32
N THR A 743 -3.35 4.11 41.81
CA THR A 743 -2.89 5.48 42.10
C THR A 743 -3.19 6.47 40.96
N ALA A 744 -3.98 6.03 39.96
CA ALA A 744 -4.50 6.84 38.86
C ALA A 744 -5.77 7.60 39.25
#